data_AF-A0A7C5K7U7-F1
#
_entry.id   AF-A0A7C5K7U7-F1
#
_cell.length_a   1.000
_cell.length_b   1.000
_cell.length_c   1.000
_cell.angle_alpha   90.00
_cell.angle_beta   90.00
_cell.angle_gamma   90.00
#
_symmetry.space_group_name_H-M   'P 1'
#
loop_
_entity.id
_entity.type
_entity.pdbx_description
1 polymer ?
#
loop_
_entity_poly.entity_id
_entity_poly.type
_entity_poly.pdbx_seq_one_letter_code
_entity_poly.pdbx_strand_id
1 'polypeptide(L)'
;MMAWALFVLFVTGLLTPADAMNYYVSNTGADNAPGTEPRPFATLGKACSVLQPGDTCYLRGGVYREVLRPARSGKPGKPIIFTKYRDERVILSGADPIAGWRREADGVYSAPMPWTMPDGNQVFFNGEMWVEACWPNPGPAHLFQPERATATAGTETTLRCDQLTGAMDAWKGARLWCAGGSGWICWSSTVTGFDPETHTLTFEPKREKSYRPRKGNPFVLRGSRLALDAPGEWFYDAERNRLLLIPPTGGAPAAGAVEAKRRDYVMDLAGRSWIEIAGIEFQAGGVKTDAGSHHITLKNLTGRYVAHSYDKDTSDRAVLLHGKHLLLLNSDIGYSSAAAVHVQGEDNRVINCHLHHGGYAGLWRGTVVLSGRRIVFSHNTVRHAGRDLVNTHGLMESLVQYNDLSDAGWLTNDLGMLYGHNTDYANTEFRYNFVHDNRARQSPLGIYFDHLSHNAIVHHNVIWNVRADPVRFNNPAYNNLVFNNSCWNTGNFATFDHSKRNDLFACRYFHNVYNGQSFLPAHVAVYQNFSTRENVYRNPDAQDFRLLEPVQQANPGIGAYASGGEPWRAGCHPGNPPDPLPEYAPPRIAWMNTVRNACFEFGTLEGWTTTDAGTAQLTKGNGWGNAEFGGSKENHPTGTSRFELQLGPGRDGVEQVIEGLSPDTPYELSAWLRVSGADETIMLGVKDHGMPEQTAAHSGTEWTRKTVAFTTGPQATRATIYLRKTSPGNGRAWADNVTLPLTPKETKGTQQIMHHTDRSDLPVVRLREDFLKLKFGMFLHFNLETYKGVQWVAGYHSPADFNPGGPIDTDAWAEAAKAAGMQYAVLTAKHVSGFCLWDSKYTAYDVMNPKCPYQQDLVAQFVKSLTSRGLKVGLYYCWRHPGFAGPYKVLPPECDPATHSLPEQIEFQKKQIAELVEKFPQVFYLWNDGLDPDIMPAEQAAAFVRSLRPGLLASGNWWDWKKKGLPYLDIAVTETRHFPATNAVPGETCWCLEKSWFSDGTGPKSAEEIVKQLRIANSRNANFLLNVGPDKQGKLHQASVTVLREVGQLLKQTTENK
;
A
#
# COMPACT_ATOMS: atom_id res chain seq x y z
N MET A 1 32.03 48.14 57.75
CA MET A 1 32.97 47.91 56.62
C MET A 1 32.17 47.38 55.45
N MET A 2 32.40 47.97 54.27
CA MET A 2 31.56 47.95 53.06
C MET A 2 31.25 46.54 52.51
N ALA A 3 29.98 46.30 52.18
CA ALA A 3 29.54 45.24 51.28
C ALA A 3 29.39 45.81 49.87
N TRP A 4 30.14 45.27 48.91
CA TRP A 4 30.06 45.63 47.49
C TRP A 4 29.11 44.67 46.78
N ALA A 5 28.09 45.23 46.13
CA ALA A 5 27.15 44.54 45.27
C ALA A 5 27.80 44.20 43.92
N LEU A 6 27.74 42.93 43.50
CA LEU A 6 28.07 42.51 42.14
C LEU A 6 26.76 42.38 41.33
N PHE A 7 26.67 43.18 40.28
CA PHE A 7 25.62 43.16 39.28
C PHE A 7 25.70 41.87 38.44
N VAL A 8 24.64 41.06 38.43
CA VAL A 8 24.46 39.93 37.50
C VAL A 8 23.78 40.45 36.25
N LEU A 9 24.50 40.49 35.13
CA LEU A 9 23.93 40.70 33.80
C LEU A 9 23.34 39.37 33.30
N PHE A 10 22.01 39.25 33.35
CA PHE A 10 21.28 38.23 32.61
C PHE A 10 21.27 38.60 31.13
N VAL A 11 22.18 38.01 30.34
CA VAL A 11 22.03 37.98 28.88
C VAL A 11 21.03 36.89 28.54
N THR A 12 19.75 37.24 28.46
CA THR A 12 18.74 36.43 27.78
C THR A 12 19.04 36.49 26.28
N GLY A 13 19.92 35.61 25.82
CA GLY A 13 20.06 35.33 24.40
C GLY A 13 18.74 34.76 23.89
N LEU A 14 17.99 35.57 23.16
CA LEU A 14 16.94 35.11 22.26
C LEU A 14 17.62 34.15 21.27
N LEU A 15 17.51 32.84 21.54
CA LEU A 15 17.86 31.80 20.58
C LEU A 15 16.94 31.97 19.38
N THR A 16 17.45 32.65 18.35
CA THR A 16 16.93 32.53 16.99
C THR A 16 16.87 31.04 16.65
N PRO A 17 15.79 30.54 16.03
CA PRO A 17 15.77 29.14 15.59
C PRO A 17 16.98 28.92 14.69
N ALA A 18 17.85 27.98 15.07
CA ALA A 18 19.01 27.63 14.26
C ALA A 18 18.51 27.18 12.88
N ASP A 19 19.00 27.83 11.83
CA ASP A 19 18.74 27.43 10.45
C ASP A 19 19.30 26.04 10.19
N ALA A 20 18.65 25.28 9.30
CA ALA A 20 19.13 23.99 8.85
C ALA A 20 20.54 24.13 8.23
N MET A 21 21.48 23.32 8.68
CA MET A 21 22.88 23.38 8.24
C MET A 21 23.22 22.27 7.24
N ASN A 22 24.13 22.59 6.32
CA ASN A 22 24.70 21.65 5.36
C ASN A 22 26.09 21.19 5.81
N TYR A 23 26.24 19.88 6.02
CA TYR A 23 27.50 19.22 6.33
C TYR A 23 28.00 18.40 5.14
N TYR A 24 29.31 18.17 5.09
CA TYR A 24 29.98 17.45 4.02
C TYR A 24 30.95 16.43 4.59
N VAL A 25 30.97 15.22 3.99
CA VAL A 25 31.89 14.14 4.34
C VAL A 25 32.69 13.75 3.10
N SER A 26 34.00 13.54 3.23
CA SER A 26 34.89 13.09 2.16
C SER A 26 36.01 12.21 2.70
N ASN A 27 36.40 11.15 1.98
CA ASN A 27 37.53 10.29 2.34
C ASN A 27 38.88 11.02 2.46
N THR A 28 38.99 12.26 1.98
CA THR A 28 40.18 13.12 2.09
C THR A 28 39.99 14.30 3.06
N GLY A 29 38.88 14.33 3.80
CA GLY A 29 38.56 15.35 4.80
C GLY A 29 39.31 15.18 6.13
N ALA A 30 38.85 15.89 7.18
CA ALA A 30 39.38 15.77 8.54
C ALA A 30 38.28 15.91 9.60
N ASP A 31 38.25 15.04 10.61
CA ASP A 31 37.17 15.06 11.63
C ASP A 31 37.26 16.20 12.66
N ASN A 32 38.38 16.94 12.66
CA ASN A 32 38.52 18.19 13.38
C ASN A 32 38.14 19.42 12.52
N ALA A 33 37.77 19.24 11.25
CA ALA A 33 37.27 20.28 10.37
C ALA A 33 35.84 20.70 10.77
N PRO A 34 35.35 21.87 10.32
CA PRO A 34 33.98 22.31 10.63
C PRO A 34 32.88 21.54 9.87
N GLY A 35 33.23 20.70 8.87
CA GLY A 35 32.26 19.94 8.09
C GLY A 35 31.59 20.73 6.96
N THR A 36 32.13 21.90 6.60
CA THR A 36 31.69 22.70 5.44
C THR A 36 32.21 22.13 4.12
N GLU A 37 31.64 22.48 2.97
CA GLU A 37 32.10 22.00 1.64
C GLU A 37 33.63 22.06 1.41
N PRO A 38 34.34 23.19 1.65
CA PRO A 38 35.79 23.25 1.44
C PRO A 38 36.61 22.54 2.53
N ARG A 39 35.99 22.21 3.67
CA ARG A 39 36.64 21.57 4.82
C ARG A 39 35.72 20.48 5.40
N PRO A 40 35.49 19.39 4.65
CA PRO A 40 34.55 18.33 5.03
C PRO A 40 35.10 17.50 6.19
N PHE A 41 34.21 16.80 6.89
CA PHE A 41 34.60 15.73 7.81
C PHE A 41 35.26 14.57 7.04
N ALA A 42 36.09 13.79 7.71
CA ALA A 42 36.70 12.59 7.13
C ALA A 42 35.76 11.38 7.18
N THR A 43 34.96 11.27 8.24
CA THR A 43 34.19 10.06 8.56
C THR A 43 32.68 10.27 8.62
N LEU A 44 31.95 9.19 8.34
CA LEU A 44 30.51 9.13 8.59
C LEU A 44 30.20 9.23 10.08
N GLY A 45 31.04 8.62 10.92
CA GLY A 45 30.89 8.66 12.38
C GLY A 45 30.91 10.08 12.93
N LYS A 46 31.83 10.93 12.43
CA LYS A 46 31.89 12.34 12.83
C LYS A 46 30.62 13.09 12.44
N ALA A 47 30.17 12.98 11.20
CA ALA A 47 28.92 13.62 10.76
C ALA A 47 27.74 13.16 11.64
N CYS A 48 27.56 11.85 11.80
CA CYS A 48 26.46 11.30 12.60
C CYS A 48 26.42 11.78 14.05
N SER A 49 27.56 12.17 14.63
CA SER A 49 27.65 12.70 16.00
C SER A 49 27.19 14.16 16.14
N VAL A 50 27.26 14.96 15.07
CA VAL A 50 27.04 16.41 15.13
C VAL A 50 25.68 16.85 14.57
N LEU A 51 25.14 16.16 13.56
CA LEU A 51 23.91 16.57 12.89
C LEU A 51 22.72 16.69 13.86
N GLN A 52 21.91 17.73 13.64
CA GLN A 52 20.69 18.07 14.36
C GLN A 52 19.44 17.94 13.46
N PRO A 53 18.22 17.84 14.02
CA PRO A 53 16.99 17.82 13.23
C PRO A 53 16.87 19.00 12.25
N GLY A 54 16.72 18.69 10.96
CA GLY A 54 16.67 19.66 9.86
C GLY A 54 17.95 19.72 9.04
N ASP A 55 19.07 19.22 9.56
CA ASP A 55 20.36 19.27 8.87
C ASP A 55 20.44 18.29 7.69
N THR A 56 21.26 18.64 6.70
CA THR A 56 21.58 17.79 5.54
C THR A 56 23.08 17.48 5.51
N CYS A 57 23.43 16.22 5.32
CA CYS A 57 24.79 15.74 5.10
C CYS A 57 24.97 15.32 3.64
N TYR A 58 25.85 16.02 2.92
CA TYR A 58 26.29 15.70 1.56
C TYR A 58 27.54 14.81 1.58
N LEU A 59 27.40 13.59 1.08
CA LEU A 59 28.52 12.66 0.93
C LEU A 59 29.23 12.91 -0.40
N ARG A 60 30.54 13.18 -0.33
CA ARG A 60 31.40 13.30 -1.52
C ARG A 60 31.72 11.93 -2.09
N GLY A 61 32.04 11.88 -3.38
CA GLY A 61 32.30 10.65 -4.13
C GLY A 61 33.44 9.83 -3.50
N GLY A 62 33.22 8.53 -3.36
CA GLY A 62 34.15 7.64 -2.68
C GLY A 62 33.50 6.36 -2.13
N VAL A 63 34.37 5.48 -1.63
CA VAL A 63 33.97 4.24 -0.94
C VAL A 63 34.16 4.45 0.57
N TYR A 64 33.06 4.40 1.31
CA TYR A 64 33.05 4.53 2.76
C TYR A 64 32.93 3.14 3.38
N ARG A 65 33.93 2.76 4.18
CA ARG A 65 34.02 1.45 4.86
C ARG A 65 33.63 1.56 6.33
N GLU A 66 32.57 2.31 6.58
CA GLU A 66 32.02 2.62 7.90
C GLU A 66 30.51 2.33 7.92
N VAL A 67 29.90 2.34 9.10
CA VAL A 67 28.44 2.22 9.25
C VAL A 67 27.85 3.61 9.44
N LEU A 68 26.91 4.01 8.58
CA LEU A 68 26.12 5.22 8.77
C LEU A 68 25.15 4.99 9.94
N ARG A 69 25.37 5.66 11.08
CA ARG A 69 24.58 5.50 12.31
C ARG A 69 24.29 6.86 12.96
N PRO A 70 23.19 7.54 12.58
CA PRO A 70 22.85 8.85 13.12
C PRO A 70 22.67 8.76 14.64
N ALA A 71 23.29 9.67 15.40
CA ALA A 71 23.18 9.66 16.86
C ALA A 71 21.80 10.12 17.37
N ARG A 72 21.00 10.77 16.52
CA ARG A 72 19.72 11.40 16.87
C ARG A 72 18.68 11.15 15.77
N SER A 73 17.41 11.28 16.14
CA SER A 73 16.28 11.35 15.20
C SER A 73 16.08 12.78 14.72
N GLY A 74 15.46 12.95 13.54
CA GLY A 74 14.90 14.23 13.12
C GLY A 74 13.58 14.55 13.85
N LYS A 75 12.82 15.49 13.31
CA LYS A 75 11.48 15.87 13.81
C LYS A 75 10.48 15.97 12.65
N PRO A 76 9.16 15.93 12.91
CA PRO A 76 8.16 16.24 11.89
C PRO A 76 8.48 17.59 11.20
N GLY A 77 8.56 17.59 9.87
CA GLY A 77 8.93 18.76 9.06
C GLY A 77 10.42 19.17 9.12
N LYS A 78 11.26 18.48 9.90
CA LYS A 78 12.71 18.73 10.02
C LYS A 78 13.48 17.39 10.09
N PRO A 79 13.48 16.59 9.00
CA PRO A 79 14.25 15.36 8.97
C PRO A 79 15.76 15.63 9.00
N ILE A 80 16.54 14.62 9.41
CA ILE A 80 17.98 14.60 9.14
C ILE A 80 18.18 13.90 7.80
N ILE A 81 18.87 14.55 6.86
CA ILE A 81 19.02 14.06 5.48
C ILE A 81 20.46 13.64 5.23
N PHE A 82 20.66 12.45 4.64
CA PHE A 82 21.94 12.01 4.08
C PHE A 82 21.78 11.80 2.58
N THR A 83 22.57 12.49 1.77
CA THR A 83 22.48 12.37 0.31
C THR A 83 23.83 12.54 -0.37
N LYS A 84 23.97 12.04 -1.59
CA LYS A 84 25.17 12.28 -2.40
C LYS A 84 25.29 13.77 -2.75
N TYR A 85 26.52 14.25 -2.88
CA TYR A 85 26.77 15.59 -3.40
C TYR A 85 26.65 15.59 -4.94
N ARG A 86 25.63 16.28 -5.46
CA ARG A 86 25.38 16.37 -6.92
C ARG A 86 25.32 14.98 -7.57
N ASP A 87 26.07 14.76 -8.64
CA ASP A 87 26.14 13.50 -9.36
C ASP A 87 27.31 12.61 -8.93
N GLU A 88 27.99 12.94 -7.83
CA GLU A 88 29.11 12.15 -7.33
C GLU A 88 28.63 10.75 -6.89
N ARG A 89 29.42 9.72 -7.23
CA ARG A 89 29.12 8.33 -6.88
C ARG A 89 29.61 8.00 -5.48
N VAL A 90 28.68 7.63 -4.59
CA VAL A 90 28.95 7.32 -3.18
C VAL A 90 28.59 5.87 -2.92
N ILE A 91 29.54 5.10 -2.38
CA ILE A 91 29.35 3.68 -2.03
C ILE A 91 29.60 3.48 -0.54
N LEU A 92 28.60 2.98 0.19
CA LEU A 92 28.81 2.41 1.53
C LEU A 92 29.13 0.92 1.39
N SER A 93 30.36 0.50 1.69
CA SER A 93 30.81 -0.88 1.46
C SER A 93 30.98 -1.63 2.77
N GLY A 94 30.28 -2.76 2.92
CA GLY A 94 30.39 -3.76 3.99
C GLY A 94 31.67 -4.60 3.98
N ALA A 95 32.48 -4.48 2.92
CA ALA A 95 33.69 -5.25 2.70
C ALA A 95 34.96 -4.40 2.90
N ASP A 96 36.08 -5.07 3.15
CA ASP A 96 37.41 -4.48 3.27
C ASP A 96 38.40 -5.16 2.30
N PRO A 97 39.39 -4.42 1.76
CA PRO A 97 40.35 -4.96 0.81
C PRO A 97 41.28 -5.98 1.47
N ILE A 98 41.61 -7.04 0.73
CA ILE A 98 42.59 -8.06 1.12
C ILE A 98 43.92 -7.78 0.42
N ALA A 99 45.00 -7.74 1.20
CA ALA A 99 46.34 -7.41 0.74
C ALA A 99 47.38 -8.44 1.21
N GLY A 100 48.60 -8.37 0.64
CA GLY A 100 49.71 -9.26 1.01
C GLY A 100 49.64 -10.64 0.37
N TRP A 101 49.14 -10.70 -0.87
CA TRP A 101 49.04 -11.92 -1.68
C TRP A 101 50.41 -12.55 -1.92
N ARG A 102 50.51 -13.86 -1.68
CA ARG A 102 51.69 -14.69 -1.95
C ARG A 102 51.29 -15.87 -2.81
N ARG A 103 52.14 -16.21 -3.78
CA ARG A 103 51.94 -17.39 -4.62
C ARG A 103 52.18 -18.66 -3.81
N GLU A 104 51.28 -19.62 -3.94
CA GLU A 104 51.40 -20.99 -3.46
C GLU A 104 51.51 -21.98 -4.65
N ALA A 105 51.44 -23.28 -4.38
CA ALA A 105 51.43 -24.31 -5.42
C ALA A 105 50.15 -24.23 -6.28
N ASP A 106 50.19 -24.87 -7.45
CA ASP A 106 49.02 -25.12 -8.32
C ASP A 106 48.25 -23.86 -8.76
N GLY A 107 48.95 -22.71 -8.84
CA GLY A 107 48.33 -21.44 -9.26
C GLY A 107 47.51 -20.73 -8.17
N VAL A 108 47.44 -21.30 -6.97
CA VAL A 108 46.78 -20.71 -5.81
C VAL A 108 47.59 -19.52 -5.29
N TYR A 109 46.90 -18.48 -4.85
CA TYR A 109 47.46 -17.37 -4.09
C TYR A 109 46.76 -17.28 -2.75
N SER A 110 47.50 -16.87 -1.71
CA SER A 110 46.93 -16.65 -0.39
C SER A 110 47.32 -15.31 0.23
N ALA A 111 46.43 -14.78 1.07
CA ALA A 111 46.63 -13.55 1.84
C ALA A 111 46.09 -13.70 3.27
N PRO A 112 46.66 -13.00 4.27
CA PRO A 112 46.10 -12.97 5.61
C PRO A 112 44.68 -12.41 5.63
N MET A 113 43.78 -13.08 6.35
CA MET A 113 42.44 -12.59 6.66
C MET A 113 42.10 -13.02 8.09
N PRO A 114 42.45 -12.21 9.12
CA PRO A 114 42.32 -12.60 10.53
C PRO A 114 40.89 -12.51 11.07
N TRP A 115 39.87 -12.56 10.21
CA TRP A 115 38.47 -12.50 10.60
C TRP A 115 37.63 -13.46 9.76
N THR A 116 36.48 -13.82 10.30
CA THR A 116 35.41 -14.50 9.60
C THR A 116 34.07 -13.84 9.91
N MET A 117 33.09 -14.05 9.04
CA MET A 117 31.71 -13.67 9.32
C MET A 117 30.97 -14.81 10.03
N PRO A 118 30.08 -14.53 11.00
CA PRO A 118 29.40 -15.56 11.79
C PRO A 118 28.59 -16.58 10.99
N ASP A 119 28.05 -16.18 9.83
CA ASP A 119 27.16 -17.01 9.01
C ASP A 119 27.69 -17.22 7.58
N GLY A 120 29.00 -17.06 7.39
CA GLY A 120 29.70 -17.36 6.13
C GLY A 120 30.42 -16.16 5.53
N ASN A 121 31.65 -16.39 5.07
CA ASN A 121 32.45 -15.38 4.38
C ASN A 121 31.90 -15.12 2.98
N GLN A 122 32.08 -13.89 2.50
CA GLN A 122 31.74 -13.48 1.15
C GLN A 122 32.91 -12.69 0.58
N VAL A 123 33.39 -13.11 -0.60
CA VAL A 123 34.58 -12.55 -1.24
C VAL A 123 34.20 -11.97 -2.60
N PHE A 124 34.80 -10.83 -2.92
CA PHE A 124 34.55 -10.07 -4.12
C PHE A 124 35.84 -9.88 -4.89
N PHE A 125 35.73 -9.90 -6.22
CA PHE A 125 36.80 -9.52 -7.14
C PHE A 125 36.30 -8.41 -8.05
N ASN A 126 36.95 -7.25 -8.00
CA ASN A 126 36.54 -6.04 -8.74
C ASN A 126 35.05 -5.68 -8.54
N GLY A 127 34.54 -5.88 -7.33
CA GLY A 127 33.15 -5.58 -6.96
C GLY A 127 32.14 -6.70 -7.21
N GLU A 128 32.50 -7.77 -7.92
CA GLU A 128 31.63 -8.91 -8.19
C GLU A 128 31.87 -10.05 -7.20
N MET A 129 30.81 -10.68 -6.70
CA MET A 129 30.94 -11.81 -5.78
C MET A 129 31.53 -13.03 -6.50
N TRP A 130 32.57 -13.62 -5.90
CA TRP A 130 33.18 -14.86 -6.37
C TRP A 130 32.64 -16.09 -5.66
N VAL A 131 32.73 -17.23 -6.35
CA VAL A 131 32.21 -18.50 -5.87
C VAL A 131 33.17 -19.11 -4.86
N GLU A 132 32.65 -19.45 -3.69
CA GLU A 132 33.39 -20.29 -2.73
C GLU A 132 33.65 -21.64 -3.38
N ALA A 133 34.91 -22.09 -3.36
CA ALA A 133 35.42 -23.33 -3.93
C ALA A 133 34.40 -24.46 -3.83
N CYS A 134 33.95 -24.97 -4.98
CA CYS A 134 32.79 -25.84 -5.03
C CYS A 134 32.91 -26.98 -6.02
N TRP A 135 32.30 -28.12 -5.66
CA TRP A 135 32.19 -29.28 -6.53
C TRP A 135 30.72 -29.68 -6.74
N PRO A 136 30.30 -29.93 -7.99
CA PRO A 136 31.04 -29.67 -9.23
C PRO A 136 31.35 -28.18 -9.40
N ASN A 137 32.39 -27.89 -10.19
CA ASN A 137 32.81 -26.52 -10.47
C ASN A 137 31.65 -25.73 -11.08
N PRO A 138 31.53 -24.44 -10.77
CA PRO A 138 30.45 -23.65 -11.31
C PRO A 138 30.74 -23.45 -12.80
N GLY A 139 29.85 -23.95 -13.67
CA GLY A 139 29.87 -23.58 -15.09
C GLY A 139 29.67 -22.07 -15.31
N PRO A 140 29.61 -21.58 -16.56
CA PRO A 140 29.40 -20.15 -16.86
C PRO A 140 28.05 -19.58 -16.38
N ALA A 141 27.18 -20.42 -15.80
CA ALA A 141 25.84 -20.07 -15.35
C ALA A 141 25.81 -19.54 -13.90
N HIS A 142 25.03 -18.46 -13.73
CA HIS A 142 24.89 -17.58 -12.57
C HIS A 142 24.39 -18.26 -11.27
N LEU A 143 24.38 -17.51 -10.15
CA LEU A 143 23.94 -17.88 -8.78
C LEU A 143 22.69 -18.78 -8.64
N PHE A 144 21.79 -18.80 -9.64
CA PHE A 144 20.54 -19.56 -9.61
C PHE A 144 20.54 -20.82 -10.48
N GLN A 145 21.58 -21.03 -11.28
CA GLN A 145 21.74 -22.23 -12.10
C GLN A 145 23.11 -22.85 -11.86
N PRO A 146 23.50 -23.12 -10.58
CA PRO A 146 24.76 -23.79 -10.33
C PRO A 146 24.74 -25.17 -10.98
N GLU A 147 25.91 -25.61 -11.45
CA GLU A 147 26.12 -27.01 -11.75
C GLU A 147 25.94 -27.82 -10.46
N ARG A 148 25.17 -28.91 -10.52
CA ARG A 148 24.82 -29.72 -9.35
C ARG A 148 25.03 -31.19 -9.66
N ALA A 149 25.75 -31.88 -8.78
CA ALA A 149 25.81 -33.32 -8.80
C ALA A 149 24.45 -33.90 -8.38
N THR A 150 24.19 -35.16 -8.76
CA THR A 150 22.95 -35.85 -8.41
C THR A 150 23.27 -37.03 -7.49
N ALA A 151 22.58 -37.12 -6.36
CA ALA A 151 22.72 -38.25 -5.45
C ALA A 151 22.24 -39.55 -6.11
N THR A 152 23.03 -40.62 -6.01
CA THR A 152 22.66 -41.97 -6.49
C THR A 152 21.91 -42.76 -5.41
N ALA A 153 22.16 -42.45 -4.13
CA ALA A 153 21.39 -42.93 -2.97
C ALA A 153 21.54 -41.96 -1.77
N GLY A 154 20.77 -42.16 -0.70
CA GLY A 154 20.90 -41.38 0.54
C GLY A 154 20.05 -41.90 1.70
N THR A 155 20.37 -41.44 2.91
CA THR A 155 19.68 -41.74 4.18
C THR A 155 19.55 -40.47 5.02
N GLU A 156 19.18 -40.58 6.30
CA GLU A 156 19.20 -39.42 7.20
C GLU A 156 20.61 -38.91 7.52
N THR A 157 21.66 -39.72 7.39
CA THR A 157 23.04 -39.33 7.71
C THR A 157 24.02 -39.46 6.54
N THR A 158 23.58 -40.02 5.40
CA THR A 158 24.47 -40.34 4.28
C THR A 158 23.93 -39.89 2.93
N LEU A 159 24.85 -39.59 2.00
CA LEU A 159 24.57 -39.30 0.60
C LEU A 159 25.64 -39.98 -0.25
N ARG A 160 25.22 -40.77 -1.23
CA ARG A 160 26.12 -41.44 -2.18
C ARG A 160 26.08 -40.75 -3.54
N CYS A 161 27.23 -40.58 -4.17
CA CYS A 161 27.36 -40.12 -5.55
C CYS A 161 28.60 -40.73 -6.19
N ASP A 162 28.41 -41.58 -7.20
CA ASP A 162 29.50 -42.36 -7.81
C ASP A 162 30.55 -41.50 -8.55
N GLN A 163 30.28 -40.20 -8.73
CA GLN A 163 31.21 -39.23 -9.33
C GLN A 163 32.16 -38.59 -8.31
N LEU A 164 31.92 -38.76 -7.02
CA LEU A 164 32.80 -38.22 -5.98
C LEU A 164 34.15 -38.94 -5.99
N THR A 165 35.22 -38.16 -5.90
CA THR A 165 36.59 -38.68 -5.83
C THR A 165 37.31 -38.10 -4.61
N GLY A 166 38.45 -38.69 -4.25
CA GLY A 166 39.25 -38.27 -3.10
C GLY A 166 39.71 -39.46 -2.25
N ALA A 167 40.61 -39.22 -1.31
CA ALA A 167 40.96 -40.20 -0.28
C ALA A 167 39.88 -40.27 0.82
N MET A 168 40.02 -41.21 1.76
CA MET A 168 39.21 -41.25 2.98
C MET A 168 39.16 -39.87 3.65
N ASP A 169 37.97 -39.40 3.99
CA ASP A 169 37.70 -38.10 4.61
C ASP A 169 38.14 -36.86 3.79
N ALA A 170 38.43 -36.99 2.49
CA ALA A 170 38.88 -35.85 1.67
C ALA A 170 37.85 -34.70 1.56
N TRP A 171 36.57 -34.97 1.86
CA TRP A 171 35.49 -33.99 1.90
C TRP A 171 35.09 -33.55 3.31
N LYS A 172 35.77 -34.03 4.35
CA LYS A 172 35.46 -33.69 5.75
C LYS A 172 35.62 -32.19 5.98
N GLY A 173 34.61 -31.59 6.63
CA GLY A 173 34.53 -30.14 6.86
C GLY A 173 33.92 -29.36 5.70
N ALA A 174 33.73 -29.96 4.51
CA ALA A 174 33.01 -29.32 3.42
C ALA A 174 31.53 -29.09 3.80
N ARG A 175 30.94 -28.03 3.24
CA ARG A 175 29.50 -27.78 3.31
C ARG A 175 28.80 -28.58 2.22
N LEU A 176 27.98 -29.55 2.60
CA LEU A 176 26.99 -30.18 1.72
C LEU A 176 25.78 -29.26 1.61
N TRP A 177 25.51 -28.71 0.44
CA TRP A 177 24.30 -27.94 0.13
C TRP A 177 23.39 -28.77 -0.79
N CYS A 178 22.21 -29.15 -0.31
CA CYS A 178 21.38 -30.16 -0.96
C CYS A 178 19.90 -29.75 -1.03
N ALA A 179 19.27 -29.93 -2.19
CA ALA A 179 17.81 -29.94 -2.31
C ALA A 179 17.30 -31.37 -2.05
N GLY A 180 17.45 -31.82 -0.80
CA GLY A 180 17.14 -33.18 -0.37
C GLY A 180 15.64 -33.47 -0.26
N GLY A 181 15.27 -34.75 -0.32
CA GLY A 181 13.90 -35.22 -0.15
C GLY A 181 12.93 -34.65 -1.17
N SER A 182 11.96 -33.85 -0.72
CA SER A 182 10.93 -33.17 -1.53
C SER A 182 11.48 -31.93 -2.26
N GLY A 183 12.61 -31.38 -1.83
CA GLY A 183 13.25 -30.23 -2.48
C GLY A 183 12.50 -28.91 -2.31
N TRP A 184 11.72 -28.74 -1.24
CA TRP A 184 11.01 -27.50 -0.90
C TRP A 184 11.95 -26.33 -0.58
N ILE A 185 13.11 -26.67 -0.03
CA ILE A 185 14.24 -25.80 0.23
C ILE A 185 15.53 -26.53 -0.15
N CYS A 186 16.60 -25.78 -0.30
CA CYS A 186 17.95 -26.29 -0.09
C CYS A 186 18.31 -26.13 1.39
N TRP A 187 19.00 -27.13 1.92
CA TRP A 187 19.57 -27.08 3.26
C TRP A 187 21.07 -27.34 3.19
N SER A 188 21.78 -26.92 4.23
CA SER A 188 23.19 -27.22 4.40
C SER A 188 23.47 -28.13 5.60
N SER A 189 24.56 -28.89 5.51
CA SER A 189 25.12 -29.69 6.60
C SER A 189 26.64 -29.80 6.42
N THR A 190 27.37 -29.90 7.52
CA THR A 190 28.81 -30.15 7.49
C THR A 190 29.05 -31.64 7.22
N VAL A 191 29.91 -31.95 6.26
CA VAL A 191 30.36 -33.31 6.00
C VAL A 191 31.28 -33.75 7.14
N THR A 192 30.95 -34.86 7.80
CA THR A 192 31.71 -35.42 8.92
C THR A 192 32.70 -36.50 8.48
N GLY A 193 32.50 -37.09 7.30
CA GLY A 193 33.42 -38.03 6.67
C GLY A 193 33.08 -38.38 5.23
N PHE A 194 34.00 -39.08 4.55
CA PHE A 194 33.83 -39.56 3.18
C PHE A 194 34.54 -40.90 2.98
N ASP A 195 33.82 -41.88 2.45
CA ASP A 195 34.36 -43.19 2.09
C ASP A 195 34.51 -43.33 0.56
N PRO A 196 35.74 -43.45 0.03
CA PRO A 196 36.00 -43.56 -1.40
C PRO A 196 35.65 -44.94 -1.99
N GLU A 197 35.58 -46.00 -1.19
CA GLU A 197 35.20 -47.34 -1.71
C GLU A 197 33.72 -47.38 -2.06
N THR A 198 32.90 -46.69 -1.25
CA THR A 198 31.44 -46.64 -1.44
C THR A 198 30.95 -45.34 -2.08
N HIS A 199 31.84 -44.36 -2.27
CA HIS A 199 31.54 -43.00 -2.72
C HIS A 199 30.47 -42.30 -1.87
N THR A 200 30.56 -42.47 -0.54
CA THR A 200 29.53 -42.04 0.41
C THR A 200 30.04 -40.92 1.32
N LEU A 201 29.30 -39.81 1.37
CA LEU A 201 29.46 -38.76 2.37
C LEU A 201 28.65 -39.10 3.62
N THR A 202 29.21 -38.80 4.80
CA THR A 202 28.50 -38.78 6.09
C THR A 202 28.37 -37.34 6.58
N PHE A 203 27.25 -37.01 7.24
CA PHE A 203 26.95 -35.65 7.71
C PHE A 203 25.96 -35.66 8.89
N GLU A 204 25.77 -34.50 9.53
CA GLU A 204 24.84 -34.36 10.65
C GLU A 204 23.38 -34.70 10.26
N PRO A 205 22.66 -35.53 11.04
CA PRO A 205 21.40 -36.15 10.61
C PRO A 205 20.31 -35.17 10.13
N LYS A 206 19.70 -35.47 8.98
CA LYS A 206 18.43 -34.88 8.49
C LYS A 206 17.28 -35.84 8.75
N ARG A 207 16.72 -35.79 9.96
CA ARG A 207 15.73 -36.76 10.44
C ARG A 207 14.37 -36.63 9.76
N GLU A 208 13.97 -35.47 9.27
CA GLU A 208 12.68 -35.31 8.61
C GLU A 208 12.69 -35.91 7.20
N LYS A 209 11.71 -36.79 6.90
CA LYS A 209 11.61 -37.52 5.63
C LYS A 209 11.62 -36.60 4.41
N SER A 210 11.03 -35.41 4.52
CA SER A 210 10.95 -34.41 3.45
C SER A 210 12.30 -33.79 3.08
N TYR A 211 13.33 -33.94 3.92
CA TYR A 211 14.67 -33.36 3.68
C TYR A 211 15.76 -34.41 3.47
N ARG A 212 15.52 -35.69 3.83
CA ARG A 212 16.47 -36.80 3.63
C ARG A 212 16.90 -36.91 2.16
N PRO A 213 18.21 -36.87 1.85
CA PRO A 213 18.69 -37.16 0.50
C PRO A 213 18.21 -38.53 0.01
N ARG A 214 17.88 -38.60 -1.28
CA ARG A 214 17.54 -39.82 -2.00
C ARG A 214 18.00 -39.70 -3.45
N LYS A 215 17.94 -40.83 -4.17
CA LYS A 215 18.29 -40.89 -5.59
C LYS A 215 17.59 -39.77 -6.37
N GLY A 216 18.35 -39.00 -7.14
CA GLY A 216 17.84 -37.90 -7.96
C GLY A 216 17.88 -36.52 -7.31
N ASN A 217 18.14 -36.40 -6.00
CA ASN A 217 18.29 -35.09 -5.37
C ASN A 217 19.59 -34.39 -5.81
N PRO A 218 19.54 -33.10 -6.19
CA PRO A 218 20.73 -32.36 -6.58
C PRO A 218 21.46 -31.81 -5.35
N PHE A 219 22.79 -31.75 -5.41
CA PHE A 219 23.64 -31.19 -4.34
C PHE A 219 24.93 -30.56 -4.88
N VAL A 220 25.59 -29.79 -4.03
CA VAL A 220 26.92 -29.19 -4.24
C VAL A 220 27.71 -29.35 -2.94
N LEU A 221 29.02 -29.59 -3.06
CA LEU A 221 29.96 -29.47 -1.94
C LEU A 221 30.68 -28.12 -2.05
N ARG A 222 30.78 -27.37 -0.95
CA ARG A 222 31.40 -26.04 -0.91
C ARG A 222 32.41 -25.93 0.22
N GLY A 223 33.36 -25.02 0.09
CA GLY A 223 34.27 -24.66 1.17
C GLY A 223 35.25 -25.78 1.52
N SER A 224 35.81 -26.46 0.51
CA SER A 224 36.87 -27.46 0.68
C SER A 224 38.11 -27.07 -0.11
N ARG A 225 39.29 -27.32 0.46
CA ARG A 225 40.56 -27.16 -0.26
C ARG A 225 40.66 -28.07 -1.48
N LEU A 226 40.01 -29.24 -1.43
CA LEU A 226 39.95 -30.18 -2.56
C LEU A 226 39.20 -29.60 -3.76
N ALA A 227 38.18 -28.77 -3.51
CA ALA A 227 37.37 -28.13 -4.53
C ALA A 227 37.92 -26.76 -4.98
N LEU A 228 39.11 -26.34 -4.50
CA LEU A 228 39.78 -25.15 -5.00
C LEU A 228 40.68 -25.56 -6.16
N ASP A 229 40.10 -25.64 -7.36
CA ASP A 229 40.79 -26.19 -8.53
C ASP A 229 40.54 -25.42 -9.86
N ALA A 230 39.64 -24.43 -9.86
CA ALA A 230 39.35 -23.61 -11.03
C ALA A 230 39.60 -22.10 -10.81
N PRO A 231 39.98 -21.35 -11.86
CA PRO A 231 40.08 -19.90 -11.77
C PRO A 231 38.75 -19.23 -11.41
N GLY A 232 38.78 -18.27 -10.48
CA GLY A 232 37.60 -17.57 -9.97
C GLY A 232 37.03 -18.15 -8.65
N GLU A 233 37.63 -19.22 -8.12
CA GLU A 233 37.26 -19.81 -6.84
C GLU A 233 38.11 -19.29 -5.67
N TRP A 234 37.52 -19.33 -4.47
CA TRP A 234 38.20 -18.99 -3.22
C TRP A 234 37.87 -19.97 -2.08
N PHE A 235 38.78 -20.10 -1.13
CA PHE A 235 38.62 -20.93 0.07
C PHE A 235 39.24 -20.23 1.29
N TYR A 236 38.57 -20.30 2.45
CA TYR A 236 39.14 -19.79 3.70
C TYR A 236 39.80 -20.92 4.49
N ASP A 237 41.12 -20.83 4.63
CA ASP A 237 41.92 -21.72 5.48
C ASP A 237 41.85 -21.21 6.93
N ALA A 238 40.95 -21.82 7.71
CA ALA A 238 40.72 -21.45 9.10
C ALA A 238 41.88 -21.79 10.03
N GLU A 239 42.72 -22.78 9.68
CA GLU A 239 43.89 -23.14 10.49
C GLU A 239 44.98 -22.06 10.39
N ARG A 240 45.15 -21.48 9.19
CA ARG A 240 46.17 -20.45 8.93
C ARG A 240 45.63 -19.02 9.01
N ASN A 241 44.31 -18.84 9.14
CA ASN A 241 43.62 -17.55 9.01
C ASN A 241 43.96 -16.83 7.69
N ARG A 242 43.87 -17.56 6.57
CA ARG A 242 44.21 -17.06 5.24
C ARG A 242 43.09 -17.29 4.25
N LEU A 243 42.90 -16.31 3.38
CA LEU A 243 42.08 -16.46 2.19
C LEU A 243 42.96 -17.01 1.07
N LEU A 244 42.54 -18.11 0.44
CA LEU A 244 43.15 -18.72 -0.74
C LEU A 244 42.24 -18.49 -1.94
N LEU A 245 42.80 -18.29 -3.12
CA LEU A 245 42.05 -18.21 -4.37
C LEU A 245 42.90 -18.58 -5.59
N ILE A 246 42.25 -18.84 -6.73
CA ILE A 246 42.90 -19.02 -8.03
C ILE A 246 42.53 -17.83 -8.94
N PRO A 247 43.46 -16.90 -9.22
CA PRO A 247 43.18 -15.74 -10.07
C PRO A 247 42.92 -16.13 -11.54
N PRO A 248 41.98 -15.47 -12.23
CA PRO A 248 41.69 -15.73 -13.66
C PRO A 248 42.86 -15.42 -14.59
N THR A 249 43.77 -14.54 -14.18
CA THR A 249 44.90 -14.07 -15.01
C THR A 249 46.22 -14.79 -14.73
N GLY A 250 46.24 -15.81 -13.85
CA GLY A 250 47.44 -16.59 -13.48
C GLY A 250 48.50 -15.86 -12.64
N GLY A 251 48.38 -14.53 -12.48
CA GLY A 251 49.23 -13.68 -11.63
C GLY A 251 48.57 -13.30 -10.30
N ALA A 252 49.35 -12.72 -9.38
CA ALA A 252 48.80 -12.22 -8.11
C ALA A 252 47.67 -11.20 -8.37
N PRO A 253 46.62 -11.18 -7.52
CA PRO A 253 45.58 -10.15 -7.61
C PRO A 253 46.17 -8.74 -7.51
N ALA A 254 45.65 -7.81 -8.32
CA ALA A 254 46.01 -6.40 -8.21
C ALA A 254 45.61 -5.82 -6.84
N ALA A 255 46.30 -4.77 -6.41
CA ALA A 255 45.99 -4.11 -5.14
C ALA A 255 44.53 -3.60 -5.14
N GLY A 256 43.78 -3.98 -4.10
CA GLY A 256 42.36 -3.63 -3.97
C GLY A 256 41.40 -4.40 -4.88
N ALA A 257 41.89 -5.32 -5.71
CA ALA A 257 41.02 -6.14 -6.57
C ALA A 257 40.19 -7.13 -5.76
N VAL A 258 40.70 -7.62 -4.62
CA VAL A 258 39.99 -8.58 -3.76
C VAL A 258 39.52 -7.88 -2.50
N GLU A 259 38.25 -8.06 -2.17
CA GLU A 259 37.63 -7.59 -0.93
C GLU A 259 36.89 -8.74 -0.25
N ALA A 260 36.83 -8.72 1.08
CA ALA A 260 36.02 -9.67 1.84
C ALA A 260 35.05 -8.94 2.77
N LYS A 261 33.83 -9.45 2.90
CA LYS A 261 32.83 -8.91 3.83
C LYS A 261 33.40 -8.88 5.25
N ARG A 262 33.19 -7.75 5.92
CA ARG A 262 33.66 -7.50 7.29
C ARG A 262 32.53 -7.07 8.23
N ARG A 263 31.41 -6.61 7.67
CA ARG A 263 30.30 -5.98 8.40
C ARG A 263 28.95 -6.47 7.85
N ASP A 264 27.99 -6.68 8.74
CA ASP A 264 26.62 -7.08 8.34
C ASP A 264 25.82 -5.89 7.80
N TYR A 265 25.99 -4.71 8.39
CA TYR A 265 25.24 -3.50 8.04
C TYR A 265 26.16 -2.39 7.54
N VAL A 266 25.63 -1.58 6.63
CA VAL A 266 26.23 -0.32 6.14
C VAL A 266 25.42 0.89 6.60
N MET A 267 24.16 0.69 6.97
CA MET A 267 23.30 1.71 7.59
C MET A 267 22.59 1.09 8.80
N ASP A 268 22.68 1.75 9.95
CA ASP A 268 22.03 1.34 11.20
C ASP A 268 21.15 2.50 11.72
N LEU A 269 19.86 2.33 11.51
CA LEU A 269 18.79 3.31 11.79
C LEU A 269 17.83 2.81 12.88
N ALA A 270 18.25 1.79 13.64
CA ALA A 270 17.50 1.25 14.76
C ALA A 270 17.13 2.34 15.77
N GLY A 271 15.85 2.40 16.17
CA GLY A 271 15.30 3.41 17.07
C GLY A 271 15.34 4.85 16.56
N ARG A 272 15.61 5.07 15.28
CA ARG A 272 15.64 6.42 14.66
C ARG A 272 14.33 6.76 13.98
N SER A 273 14.07 8.07 13.91
CA SER A 273 12.87 8.59 13.27
C SER A 273 13.17 9.85 12.46
N TRP A 274 12.34 10.14 11.47
CA TRP A 274 12.48 11.34 10.63
C TRP A 274 13.87 11.46 10.01
N ILE A 275 14.31 10.37 9.37
CA ILE A 275 15.58 10.29 8.63
C ILE A 275 15.27 10.13 7.15
N GLU A 276 16.01 10.83 6.29
CA GLU A 276 15.99 10.60 4.85
C GLU A 276 17.37 10.18 4.37
N ILE A 277 17.43 9.11 3.58
CA ILE A 277 18.64 8.67 2.87
C ILE A 277 18.33 8.63 1.38
N ALA A 278 19.10 9.37 0.57
CA ALA A 278 18.78 9.58 -0.83
C ALA A 278 19.99 9.46 -1.77
N GLY A 279 19.87 8.64 -2.82
CA GLY A 279 20.83 8.64 -3.94
C GLY A 279 22.17 7.97 -3.66
N ILE A 280 22.22 7.03 -2.71
CA ILE A 280 23.47 6.38 -2.26
C ILE A 280 23.50 4.92 -2.71
N GLU A 281 24.67 4.46 -3.16
CA GLU A 281 24.92 3.05 -3.42
C GLU A 281 25.45 2.37 -2.15
N PHE A 282 25.15 1.08 -2.00
CA PHE A 282 25.71 0.29 -0.93
C PHE A 282 25.92 -1.16 -1.33
N GLN A 283 26.93 -1.79 -0.74
CA GLN A 283 27.28 -3.17 -1.07
C GLN A 283 27.77 -3.97 0.12
N ALA A 284 27.70 -5.30 0.01
CA ALA A 284 28.26 -6.24 0.99
C ALA A 284 27.73 -6.04 2.42
N GLY A 285 26.54 -5.47 2.59
CA GLY A 285 25.90 -5.23 3.88
C GLY A 285 24.51 -4.61 3.72
N GLY A 286 23.69 -4.76 4.74
CA GLY A 286 22.28 -4.35 4.73
C GLY A 286 21.99 -3.04 5.46
N VAL A 287 20.69 -2.78 5.62
CA VAL A 287 20.11 -1.62 6.29
C VAL A 287 19.25 -2.10 7.44
N LYS A 288 19.49 -1.57 8.65
CA LYS A 288 18.76 -1.97 9.85
C LYS A 288 17.81 -0.87 10.34
N THR A 289 16.53 -1.18 10.46
CA THR A 289 15.58 -0.48 11.33
C THR A 289 14.99 -1.46 12.37
N ASP A 290 14.21 -0.97 13.33
CA ASP A 290 13.55 -1.82 14.34
C ASP A 290 12.16 -1.32 14.74
N ALA A 291 11.48 -2.02 15.65
CA ALA A 291 10.13 -1.67 16.11
C ALA A 291 9.99 -0.22 16.63
N GLY A 292 11.08 0.41 17.09
CA GLY A 292 11.09 1.81 17.54
C GLY A 292 11.30 2.82 16.41
N SER A 293 11.73 2.38 15.23
CA SER A 293 11.95 3.23 14.07
C SER A 293 10.64 3.71 13.44
N HIS A 294 10.54 5.00 13.10
CA HIS A 294 9.38 5.49 12.35
C HIS A 294 9.64 6.70 11.45
N HIS A 295 8.85 6.86 10.38
CA HIS A 295 8.98 8.00 9.45
C HIS A 295 10.39 8.13 8.84
N ILE A 296 10.93 7.02 8.34
CA ILE A 296 12.21 6.99 7.62
C ILE A 296 11.93 6.81 6.13
N THR A 297 12.61 7.59 5.29
CA THR A 297 12.55 7.44 3.83
C THR A 297 13.91 7.04 3.28
N LEU A 298 13.94 5.91 2.59
CA LEU A 298 15.06 5.40 1.80
C LEU A 298 14.67 5.55 0.33
N LYS A 299 15.31 6.45 -0.41
CA LYS A 299 14.92 6.74 -1.81
C LYS A 299 16.08 6.75 -2.76
N ASN A 300 15.86 6.27 -3.99
CA ASN A 300 16.88 6.26 -5.04
C ASN A 300 18.17 5.53 -4.60
N LEU A 301 18.03 4.42 -3.88
CA LEU A 301 19.19 3.64 -3.43
C LEU A 301 19.53 2.54 -4.43
N THR A 302 20.80 2.16 -4.49
CA THR A 302 21.25 0.95 -5.19
C THR A 302 22.00 0.04 -4.24
N GLY A 303 21.45 -1.15 -3.98
CA GLY A 303 21.98 -2.13 -3.03
C GLY A 303 22.41 -3.42 -3.72
N ARG A 304 23.62 -3.90 -3.42
CA ARG A 304 24.17 -5.16 -3.96
C ARG A 304 24.75 -6.04 -2.84
N TYR A 305 24.52 -7.34 -2.89
CA TYR A 305 25.11 -8.29 -1.93
C TYR A 305 24.71 -7.97 -0.48
N VAL A 306 23.41 -7.73 -0.29
CA VAL A 306 22.89 -7.11 0.94
C VAL A 306 22.89 -8.07 2.14
N ALA A 307 22.79 -9.38 1.91
CA ALA A 307 22.98 -10.41 2.92
C ALA A 307 23.53 -11.71 2.30
N HIS A 308 24.23 -12.50 3.11
CA HIS A 308 24.90 -13.73 2.68
C HIS A 308 24.96 -14.77 3.79
N SER A 309 24.54 -15.99 3.46
CA SER A 309 24.62 -17.21 4.27
C SER A 309 23.96 -18.37 3.50
N TYR A 310 24.61 -19.53 3.47
CA TYR A 310 24.02 -20.79 3.00
C TYR A 310 23.44 -21.65 4.13
N ASP A 311 23.80 -21.35 5.39
CA ASP A 311 23.46 -22.19 6.54
C ASP A 311 22.19 -21.72 7.26
N LYS A 312 21.91 -20.41 7.22
CA LYS A 312 20.79 -19.76 7.91
C LYS A 312 20.15 -18.66 7.09
N ASP A 313 18.88 -18.40 7.36
CA ASP A 313 18.16 -17.25 6.85
C ASP A 313 18.70 -15.96 7.48
N THR A 314 19.10 -15.01 6.65
CA THR A 314 19.70 -13.72 7.05
C THR A 314 18.89 -12.52 6.55
N SER A 315 17.58 -12.72 6.32
CA SER A 315 16.67 -11.66 5.86
C SER A 315 16.64 -10.44 6.79
N ASP A 316 16.89 -10.63 8.09
CA ASP A 316 17.00 -9.59 9.12
C ASP A 316 18.31 -8.79 9.05
N ARG A 317 19.26 -9.21 8.22
CA ARG A 317 20.54 -8.54 7.95
C ARG A 317 20.61 -7.91 6.57
N ALA A 318 19.61 -8.11 5.71
CA ALA A 318 19.48 -7.46 4.42
C ALA A 318 18.93 -6.03 4.57
N VAL A 319 18.03 -5.56 3.70
CA VAL A 319 17.27 -4.33 3.94
C VAL A 319 16.06 -4.66 4.81
N LEU A 320 16.17 -4.43 6.11
CA LEU A 320 15.10 -4.61 7.08
C LEU A 320 14.36 -3.28 7.30
N LEU A 321 13.07 -3.26 6.95
CA LEU A 321 12.12 -2.19 7.24
C LEU A 321 11.16 -2.66 8.33
N HIS A 322 11.66 -2.78 9.56
CA HIS A 322 10.86 -3.00 10.76
C HIS A 322 10.56 -1.67 11.43
N GLY A 323 9.29 -1.35 11.71
CA GLY A 323 8.88 -0.10 12.35
C GLY A 323 7.53 0.41 11.84
N LYS A 324 7.33 1.74 11.86
CA LYS A 324 6.11 2.38 11.35
C LYS A 324 6.37 3.50 10.34
N HIS A 325 5.54 3.63 9.31
CA HIS A 325 5.68 4.71 8.31
C HIS A 325 7.06 4.76 7.65
N LEU A 326 7.67 3.62 7.40
CA LEU A 326 8.92 3.47 6.65
C LEU A 326 8.60 3.43 5.16
N LEU A 327 9.38 4.15 4.36
CA LEU A 327 9.21 4.21 2.91
C LEU A 327 10.51 3.81 2.21
N LEU A 328 10.48 2.73 1.43
CA LEU A 328 11.49 2.41 0.42
C LEU A 328 10.92 2.79 -0.95
N LEU A 329 11.56 3.74 -1.62
CA LEU A 329 11.04 4.37 -2.84
C LEU A 329 12.08 4.32 -3.96
N ASN A 330 11.65 3.95 -5.17
CA ASN A 330 12.42 4.12 -6.40
C ASN A 330 13.86 3.57 -6.30
N SER A 331 14.03 2.40 -5.69
CA SER A 331 15.33 1.82 -5.36
C SER A 331 15.56 0.49 -6.06
N ASP A 332 16.82 0.18 -6.34
CA ASP A 332 17.25 -1.06 -6.99
C ASP A 332 18.08 -1.89 -6.00
N ILE A 333 17.51 -2.98 -5.47
CA ILE A 333 18.09 -3.74 -4.36
C ILE A 333 18.16 -5.21 -4.75
N GLY A 334 19.32 -5.83 -4.60
CA GLY A 334 19.42 -7.26 -4.90
C GLY A 334 20.68 -7.97 -4.49
N TYR A 335 20.75 -9.22 -4.92
CA TYR A 335 21.78 -10.21 -4.54
C TYR A 335 21.74 -10.49 -3.04
N SER A 336 20.85 -11.37 -2.62
CA SER A 336 20.76 -11.83 -1.23
C SER A 336 20.61 -13.34 -1.18
N SER A 337 21.29 -14.00 -0.23
CA SER A 337 21.16 -15.45 -0.07
C SER A 337 19.78 -15.85 0.47
N ALA A 338 19.12 -14.91 1.15
CA ALA A 338 17.74 -14.95 1.62
C ALA A 338 16.95 -13.78 1.01
N ALA A 339 16.02 -13.16 1.74
CA ALA A 339 15.33 -11.97 1.25
C ALA A 339 16.31 -10.80 1.07
N ALA A 340 16.12 -10.03 0.01
CA ALA A 340 16.81 -8.76 -0.20
C ALA A 340 16.13 -7.62 0.58
N VAL A 341 14.81 -7.68 0.73
CA VAL A 341 14.01 -6.73 1.52
C VAL A 341 13.06 -7.49 2.44
N HIS A 342 13.07 -7.15 3.72
CA HIS A 342 12.12 -7.66 4.71
C HIS A 342 11.38 -6.50 5.36
N VAL A 343 10.05 -6.46 5.19
CA VAL A 343 9.18 -5.42 5.73
C VAL A 343 8.38 -5.98 6.91
N GLN A 344 8.47 -5.29 8.05
CA GLN A 344 7.72 -5.62 9.26
C GLN A 344 7.14 -4.41 9.99
N GLY A 345 6.11 -4.64 10.81
CA GLY A 345 5.44 -3.59 11.56
C GLY A 345 4.23 -3.06 10.82
N GLU A 346 4.01 -1.74 10.84
CA GLU A 346 2.74 -1.15 10.41
C GLU A 346 2.94 0.05 9.47
N ASP A 347 2.00 0.27 8.54
CA ASP A 347 1.95 1.48 7.71
C ASP A 347 3.21 1.73 6.87
N ASN A 348 3.92 0.65 6.51
CA ASN A 348 5.17 0.70 5.76
C ASN A 348 4.90 0.54 4.25
N ARG A 349 5.75 1.17 3.43
CA ARG A 349 5.54 1.24 1.99
C ARG A 349 6.81 0.89 1.22
N VAL A 350 6.67 0.03 0.21
CA VAL A 350 7.73 -0.27 -0.76
C VAL A 350 7.17 -0.01 -2.14
N ILE A 351 7.65 1.05 -2.78
CA ILE A 351 7.03 1.62 -3.99
C ILE A 351 8.07 1.84 -5.08
N ASN A 352 7.72 1.46 -6.31
CA ASN A 352 8.53 1.73 -7.51
C ASN A 352 9.95 1.13 -7.47
N CYS A 353 10.15 0.00 -6.79
CA CYS A 353 11.48 -0.60 -6.61
C CYS A 353 11.72 -1.77 -7.58
N HIS A 354 12.98 -1.93 -7.99
CA HIS A 354 13.47 -3.13 -8.66
C HIS A 354 14.17 -4.01 -7.63
N LEU A 355 13.55 -5.14 -7.29
CA LEU A 355 14.00 -6.04 -6.23
C LEU A 355 14.37 -7.37 -6.86
N HIS A 356 15.62 -7.81 -6.75
CA HIS A 356 16.06 -8.92 -7.58
C HIS A 356 17.13 -9.81 -6.97
N HIS A 357 17.32 -10.97 -7.57
CA HIS A 357 18.39 -11.89 -7.22
C HIS A 357 18.40 -12.27 -5.73
N GLY A 358 17.22 -12.53 -5.15
CA GLY A 358 17.06 -13.02 -3.78
C GLY A 358 16.98 -14.54 -3.67
N GLY A 359 17.23 -15.05 -2.47
CA GLY A 359 17.09 -16.48 -2.15
C GLY A 359 18.08 -17.39 -2.87
N TYR A 360 19.29 -16.94 -3.22
CA TYR A 360 20.26 -17.79 -3.96
C TYR A 360 20.82 -18.96 -3.13
N ALA A 361 20.55 -19.01 -1.83
CA ALA A 361 20.81 -20.21 -1.02
C ALA A 361 19.65 -21.23 -1.06
N GLY A 362 18.50 -20.89 -1.65
CA GLY A 362 17.33 -21.77 -1.72
C GLY A 362 16.65 -22.04 -0.38
N LEU A 363 16.81 -21.13 0.59
CA LEU A 363 16.20 -21.25 1.94
C LEU A 363 14.69 -20.95 1.90
N TRP A 364 14.05 -20.87 3.07
CA TRP A 364 12.59 -20.71 3.23
C TRP A 364 11.99 -19.43 2.65
N ARG A 365 12.78 -18.38 2.46
CA ARG A 365 12.30 -17.06 2.06
C ARG A 365 12.79 -16.68 0.67
N GLY A 366 11.89 -16.08 -0.10
CA GLY A 366 12.12 -15.55 -1.43
C GLY A 366 12.95 -14.27 -1.46
N THR A 367 12.64 -13.38 -2.41
CA THR A 367 13.35 -12.09 -2.57
C THR A 367 12.83 -11.00 -1.64
N VAL A 368 11.54 -11.00 -1.35
CA VAL A 368 10.86 -10.02 -0.50
C VAL A 368 10.06 -10.75 0.55
N VAL A 369 10.03 -10.22 1.76
CA VAL A 369 9.18 -10.71 2.85
C VAL A 369 8.32 -9.57 3.35
N LEU A 370 7.02 -9.76 3.36
CA LEU A 370 6.03 -8.83 3.88
C LEU A 370 5.35 -9.50 5.08
N SER A 371 5.59 -8.98 6.29
CA SER A 371 5.02 -9.54 7.52
C SER A 371 4.64 -8.41 8.47
N GLY A 372 3.37 -8.01 8.52
CA GLY A 372 2.91 -6.83 9.25
C GLY A 372 1.54 -6.36 8.77
N ARG A 373 1.15 -5.15 9.19
CA ARG A 373 -0.18 -4.59 8.91
C ARG A 373 -0.11 -3.32 8.05
N ARG A 374 -1.10 -3.07 7.20
CA ARG A 374 -1.18 -1.83 6.40
C ARG A 374 0.08 -1.57 5.58
N ILE A 375 0.68 -2.65 5.08
CA ILE A 375 1.83 -2.60 4.20
C ILE A 375 1.33 -2.34 2.78
N VAL A 376 1.91 -1.34 2.11
CA VAL A 376 1.65 -1.07 0.69
C VAL A 376 2.86 -1.50 -0.12
N PHE A 377 2.68 -2.55 -0.92
CA PHE A 377 3.69 -3.06 -1.83
C PHE A 377 3.22 -2.81 -3.26
N SER A 378 3.74 -1.76 -3.90
CA SER A 378 3.16 -1.30 -5.17
C SER A 378 4.14 -0.83 -6.24
N HIS A 379 3.82 -1.10 -7.51
CA HIS A 379 4.62 -0.69 -8.66
C HIS A 379 6.06 -1.24 -8.60
N ASN A 380 6.28 -2.40 -8.01
CA ASN A 380 7.62 -2.99 -7.94
C ASN A 380 7.82 -4.02 -9.04
N THR A 381 9.05 -4.16 -9.53
CA THR A 381 9.46 -5.32 -10.31
C THR A 381 10.29 -6.22 -9.40
N VAL A 382 9.79 -7.42 -9.13
CA VAL A 382 10.49 -8.45 -8.35
C VAL A 382 10.86 -9.60 -9.27
N ARG A 383 12.15 -9.89 -9.43
CA ARG A 383 12.60 -10.91 -10.38
C ARG A 383 13.87 -11.65 -10.01
N HIS A 384 14.09 -12.81 -10.64
CA HIS A 384 15.26 -13.67 -10.42
C HIS A 384 15.36 -14.19 -9.00
N ALA A 385 14.61 -15.24 -8.67
CA ALA A 385 14.66 -15.83 -7.32
C ALA A 385 14.97 -17.32 -7.31
N GLY A 386 15.77 -17.74 -6.32
CA GLY A 386 16.09 -19.14 -6.10
C GLY A 386 14.87 -19.98 -5.70
N ARG A 387 13.99 -19.42 -4.86
CA ARG A 387 12.70 -20.01 -4.43
C ARG A 387 11.52 -19.17 -4.94
N ASP A 388 10.73 -18.57 -4.05
CA ASP A 388 9.61 -17.66 -4.32
C ASP A 388 10.09 -16.20 -4.49
N LEU A 389 9.23 -15.29 -4.97
CA LEU A 389 9.57 -13.86 -5.03
C LEU A 389 9.14 -13.13 -3.78
N VAL A 390 7.86 -13.25 -3.41
CA VAL A 390 7.26 -12.48 -2.32
C VAL A 390 6.64 -13.44 -1.31
N ASN A 391 7.23 -13.49 -0.12
CA ASN A 391 6.68 -14.18 1.03
C ASN A 391 5.73 -13.25 1.79
N THR A 392 4.56 -13.74 2.16
CA THR A 392 3.47 -12.96 2.77
C THR A 392 2.99 -13.52 4.11
N HIS A 393 3.80 -14.40 4.73
CA HIS A 393 3.48 -14.97 6.03
C HIS A 393 3.38 -13.88 7.10
N GLY A 394 2.21 -13.77 7.74
CA GLY A 394 1.91 -12.73 8.73
C GLY A 394 1.59 -11.35 8.14
N LEU A 395 1.30 -11.25 6.85
CA LEU A 395 0.76 -10.04 6.22
C LEU A 395 -0.74 -9.89 6.53
N MET A 396 -1.17 -8.71 6.93
CA MET A 396 -2.54 -8.41 7.36
C MET A 396 -2.97 -7.01 6.88
N GLU A 397 -4.26 -6.79 6.64
CA GLU A 397 -4.81 -5.46 6.30
C GLU A 397 -3.93 -4.68 5.31
N SER A 398 -3.50 -5.29 4.20
CA SER A 398 -2.47 -4.73 3.33
C SER A 398 -2.89 -4.64 1.87
N LEU A 399 -2.07 -3.99 1.04
CA LEU A 399 -2.31 -3.80 -0.39
C LEU A 399 -1.07 -4.18 -1.21
N VAL A 400 -1.22 -5.20 -2.05
CA VAL A 400 -0.21 -5.67 -3.01
C VAL A 400 -0.72 -5.42 -4.42
N GLN A 401 -0.24 -4.37 -5.09
CA GLN A 401 -0.77 -3.97 -6.40
C GLN A 401 0.22 -3.41 -7.43
N TYR A 402 -0.07 -3.60 -8.72
CA TYR A 402 0.74 -3.10 -9.84
C TYR A 402 2.18 -3.62 -9.82
N ASN A 403 2.45 -4.80 -9.25
CA ASN A 403 3.79 -5.38 -9.24
C ASN A 403 3.98 -6.36 -10.42
N ASP A 404 5.18 -6.36 -11.01
CA ASP A 404 5.64 -7.40 -11.93
C ASP A 404 6.46 -8.41 -11.14
N LEU A 405 5.94 -9.64 -11.02
CA LEU A 405 6.52 -10.74 -10.27
C LEU A 405 6.92 -11.85 -11.25
N SER A 406 8.20 -11.93 -11.60
CA SER A 406 8.68 -12.81 -12.68
C SER A 406 9.96 -13.60 -12.39
N ASP A 407 10.12 -14.74 -13.06
CA ASP A 407 11.36 -15.54 -13.10
C ASP A 407 11.87 -16.06 -11.74
N ALA A 408 11.17 -17.04 -11.17
CA ALA A 408 11.48 -17.63 -9.86
C ALA A 408 11.45 -19.18 -9.88
N GLY A 409 11.83 -19.82 -8.78
CA GLY A 409 11.79 -21.27 -8.62
C GLY A 409 12.96 -22.01 -9.30
N TRP A 410 14.12 -21.37 -9.40
CA TRP A 410 15.30 -21.94 -10.05
C TRP A 410 15.94 -23.11 -9.27
N LEU A 411 15.87 -23.09 -7.94
CA LEU A 411 16.62 -24.03 -7.09
C LEU A 411 15.76 -25.13 -6.47
N THR A 412 14.49 -24.82 -6.17
CA THR A 412 13.59 -25.62 -5.32
C THR A 412 12.24 -25.89 -6.01
N ASN A 413 11.40 -26.69 -5.36
CA ASN A 413 10.05 -27.05 -5.80
C ASN A 413 8.99 -26.60 -4.79
N ASP A 414 7.71 -26.76 -5.14
CA ASP A 414 6.56 -26.52 -4.25
C ASP A 414 6.50 -25.08 -3.72
N LEU A 415 6.29 -24.16 -4.66
CA LEU A 415 6.32 -22.73 -4.39
C LEU A 415 5.38 -21.97 -5.32
N GLY A 416 4.86 -20.85 -4.81
CA GLY A 416 4.25 -19.80 -5.60
C GLY A 416 5.26 -18.70 -5.88
N MET A 417 5.02 -17.94 -6.94
CA MET A 417 5.71 -16.65 -7.17
C MET A 417 5.42 -15.69 -6.00
N LEU A 418 4.16 -15.67 -5.55
CA LEU A 418 3.74 -15.12 -4.26
C LEU A 418 3.35 -16.29 -3.36
N TYR A 419 3.96 -16.37 -2.18
CA TYR A 419 3.77 -17.49 -1.25
C TYR A 419 3.38 -17.02 0.16
N GLY A 420 2.47 -17.73 0.81
CA GLY A 420 2.15 -17.53 2.21
C GLY A 420 1.47 -18.76 2.80
N HIS A 421 1.42 -18.86 4.13
CA HIS A 421 0.79 -19.98 4.85
C HIS A 421 0.39 -19.50 6.25
N ASN A 422 -0.51 -20.20 6.96
CA ASN A 422 -0.85 -19.91 8.37
C ASN A 422 -0.98 -18.41 8.67
N THR A 423 -1.81 -17.73 7.90
CA THR A 423 -1.96 -16.27 7.90
C THR A 423 -3.43 -15.92 7.72
N ASP A 424 -4.01 -15.24 8.70
CA ASP A 424 -5.18 -14.42 8.46
C ASP A 424 -4.73 -13.13 7.79
N TYR A 425 -5.11 -12.95 6.52
CA TYR A 425 -4.77 -11.78 5.74
C TYR A 425 -5.61 -10.55 6.12
N ALA A 426 -6.65 -10.70 6.93
CA ALA A 426 -7.53 -9.63 7.40
C ALA A 426 -7.98 -8.70 6.25
N ASN A 427 -8.51 -9.30 5.18
CA ASN A 427 -8.91 -8.64 3.94
C ASN A 427 -7.75 -7.92 3.21
N THR A 428 -6.55 -8.51 3.19
CA THR A 428 -5.46 -8.02 2.32
C THR A 428 -5.83 -8.22 0.86
N GLU A 429 -5.64 -7.17 0.06
CA GLU A 429 -5.89 -7.19 -1.38
C GLU A 429 -4.60 -7.50 -2.17
N PHE A 430 -4.72 -8.44 -3.10
CA PHE A 430 -3.71 -8.78 -4.10
C PHE A 430 -4.31 -8.51 -5.49
N ARG A 431 -3.99 -7.35 -6.07
CA ARG A 431 -4.67 -6.88 -7.29
C ARG A 431 -3.80 -6.20 -8.33
N TYR A 432 -4.19 -6.29 -9.61
CA TYR A 432 -3.47 -5.63 -10.70
C TYR A 432 -1.98 -6.00 -10.79
N ASN A 433 -1.60 -7.21 -10.38
CA ASN A 433 -0.22 -7.69 -10.49
C ASN A 433 -0.04 -8.53 -11.76
N PHE A 434 1.16 -8.51 -12.31
CA PHE A 434 1.66 -9.50 -13.26
C PHE A 434 2.41 -10.59 -12.49
N VAL A 435 2.05 -11.85 -12.70
CA VAL A 435 2.66 -13.00 -12.01
C VAL A 435 3.01 -14.07 -13.02
N HIS A 436 4.30 -14.30 -13.28
CA HIS A 436 4.68 -15.18 -14.40
C HIS A 436 6.05 -15.84 -14.35
N ASP A 437 6.24 -16.81 -15.23
CA ASP A 437 7.50 -17.52 -15.48
C ASP A 437 8.06 -18.25 -14.24
N ASN A 438 7.25 -19.15 -13.67
CA ASN A 438 7.71 -20.05 -12.62
C ASN A 438 8.54 -21.21 -13.22
N ARG A 439 9.81 -21.29 -12.81
CA ARG A 439 10.82 -22.24 -13.28
C ARG A 439 10.87 -23.54 -12.49
N ALA A 440 10.14 -23.65 -11.37
CA ALA A 440 10.16 -24.84 -10.53
C ALA A 440 9.83 -26.10 -11.33
N ARG A 441 10.56 -27.19 -11.06
CA ARG A 441 10.37 -28.44 -11.79
C ARG A 441 9.07 -29.13 -11.38
N GLN A 442 8.70 -29.03 -10.11
CA GLN A 442 7.50 -29.62 -9.54
C GLN A 442 6.69 -28.56 -8.80
N SER A 443 5.36 -28.60 -8.99
CA SER A 443 4.40 -27.64 -8.43
C SER A 443 4.77 -26.15 -8.66
N PRO A 444 5.00 -25.72 -9.93
CA PRO A 444 5.26 -24.31 -10.24
C PRO A 444 3.96 -23.49 -10.21
N LEU A 445 3.56 -23.02 -9.03
CA LEU A 445 2.30 -22.31 -8.77
C LEU A 445 2.45 -20.80 -8.98
N GLY A 446 1.33 -20.10 -9.21
CA GLY A 446 1.30 -18.65 -9.40
C GLY A 446 1.25 -17.93 -8.05
N ILE A 447 0.04 -17.57 -7.63
CA ILE A 447 -0.24 -17.09 -6.27
C ILE A 447 -0.61 -18.31 -5.42
N TYR A 448 0.22 -18.63 -4.43
CA TYR A 448 0.07 -19.83 -3.62
C TYR A 448 -0.05 -19.50 -2.14
N PHE A 449 -1.22 -19.75 -1.60
CA PHE A 449 -1.49 -19.69 -0.18
C PHE A 449 -1.68 -21.10 0.37
N ASP A 450 -0.71 -21.54 1.14
CA ASP A 450 -0.70 -22.84 1.80
C ASP A 450 -1.74 -22.89 2.95
N HIS A 451 -1.81 -24.02 3.64
CA HIS A 451 -2.80 -24.29 4.68
C HIS A 451 -2.93 -23.14 5.68
N LEU A 452 -4.16 -22.94 6.19
CA LEU A 452 -4.50 -21.93 7.20
C LEU A 452 -4.33 -20.50 6.69
N SER A 453 -4.67 -20.27 5.43
CA SER A 453 -4.70 -18.94 4.83
C SER A 453 -6.13 -18.43 4.76
N HIS A 454 -6.42 -17.30 5.40
CA HIS A 454 -7.78 -16.80 5.59
C HIS A 454 -7.93 -15.34 5.12
N ASN A 455 -9.14 -14.96 4.71
CA ASN A 455 -9.51 -13.57 4.38
C ASN A 455 -8.58 -12.89 3.35
N ALA A 456 -8.02 -13.64 2.38
CA ALA A 456 -7.28 -13.08 1.25
C ALA A 456 -8.23 -12.70 0.12
N ILE A 457 -7.99 -11.55 -0.53
CA ILE A 457 -8.76 -11.08 -1.68
C ILE A 457 -7.83 -10.98 -2.89
N VAL A 458 -7.97 -11.90 -3.85
CA VAL A 458 -7.12 -12.02 -5.04
C VAL A 458 -7.91 -11.68 -6.28
N HIS A 459 -7.67 -10.50 -6.87
CA HIS A 459 -8.46 -10.10 -8.04
C HIS A 459 -7.75 -9.25 -9.07
N HIS A 460 -8.22 -9.29 -10.31
CA HIS A 460 -7.69 -8.46 -11.40
C HIS A 460 -6.18 -8.61 -11.63
N ASN A 461 -5.62 -9.77 -11.30
CA ASN A 461 -4.23 -10.09 -11.64
C ASN A 461 -4.17 -10.73 -13.03
N VAL A 462 -3.02 -10.57 -13.69
CA VAL A 462 -2.69 -11.28 -14.93
C VAL A 462 -1.61 -12.29 -14.61
N ILE A 463 -1.90 -13.57 -14.86
CA ILE A 463 -1.06 -14.69 -14.43
C ILE A 463 -0.73 -15.57 -15.62
N TRP A 464 0.54 -15.76 -15.96
CA TRP A 464 0.89 -16.58 -17.13
C TRP A 464 2.19 -17.35 -17.01
N ASN A 465 2.37 -18.36 -17.87
CA ASN A 465 3.55 -19.23 -17.86
C ASN A 465 3.82 -19.88 -16.49
N VAL A 466 2.72 -20.23 -15.81
CA VAL A 466 2.71 -20.95 -14.53
C VAL A 466 2.16 -22.34 -14.84
N ARG A 467 3.03 -23.35 -14.96
CA ARG A 467 2.64 -24.68 -15.48
C ARG A 467 1.73 -25.48 -14.54
N ALA A 468 1.42 -24.97 -13.35
CA ALA A 468 0.45 -25.53 -12.41
C ALA A 468 -0.68 -24.51 -12.13
N ASP A 469 -1.25 -24.51 -10.93
CA ASP A 469 -2.41 -23.68 -10.62
C ASP A 469 -2.03 -22.18 -10.58
N PRO A 470 -2.79 -21.30 -11.27
CA PRO A 470 -2.52 -19.86 -11.25
C PRO A 470 -2.79 -19.24 -9.88
N VAL A 471 -3.83 -19.70 -9.18
CA VAL A 471 -4.12 -19.33 -7.78
C VAL A 471 -4.48 -20.60 -7.02
N ARG A 472 -3.76 -20.89 -5.92
CA ARG A 472 -4.00 -22.06 -5.08
C ARG A 472 -4.16 -21.67 -3.61
N PHE A 473 -5.23 -22.18 -3.01
CA PHE A 473 -5.41 -22.20 -1.56
C PHE A 473 -5.41 -23.65 -1.08
N ASN A 474 -4.55 -24.00 -0.12
CA ASN A 474 -4.58 -25.32 0.50
C ASN A 474 -5.51 -25.37 1.71
N ASN A 475 -6.03 -26.55 1.98
CA ASN A 475 -7.04 -26.81 2.99
C ASN A 475 -6.44 -27.13 4.37
N PRO A 476 -6.99 -26.60 5.48
CA PRO A 476 -8.18 -25.75 5.52
C PRO A 476 -7.85 -24.28 5.29
N ALA A 477 -8.79 -23.53 4.74
CA ALA A 477 -8.68 -22.09 4.44
C ALA A 477 -10.07 -21.46 4.40
N TYR A 478 -10.20 -20.16 4.73
CA TYR A 478 -11.51 -19.56 5.03
C TYR A 478 -11.67 -18.18 4.41
N ASN A 479 -12.89 -17.88 3.93
CA ASN A 479 -13.28 -16.52 3.48
C ASN A 479 -12.42 -15.91 2.37
N ASN A 480 -11.74 -16.74 1.58
CA ASN A 480 -10.88 -16.25 0.51
C ASN A 480 -11.68 -15.96 -0.76
N LEU A 481 -11.40 -14.82 -1.41
CA LEU A 481 -12.05 -14.41 -2.65
C LEU A 481 -11.04 -14.44 -3.80
N VAL A 482 -11.40 -15.11 -4.90
CA VAL A 482 -10.59 -15.17 -6.13
C VAL A 482 -11.45 -14.78 -7.32
N PHE A 483 -11.25 -13.58 -7.86
CA PHE A 483 -12.13 -13.12 -8.94
C PHE A 483 -11.49 -12.21 -9.97
N ASN A 484 -12.06 -12.17 -11.18
CA ASN A 484 -11.58 -11.29 -12.25
C ASN A 484 -10.10 -11.44 -12.57
N ASN A 485 -9.49 -12.62 -12.38
CA ASN A 485 -8.10 -12.84 -12.79
C ASN A 485 -8.06 -13.31 -14.24
N SER A 486 -7.08 -12.85 -15.01
CA SER A 486 -6.83 -13.29 -16.39
C SER A 486 -5.60 -14.19 -16.41
N CYS A 487 -5.81 -15.49 -16.62
CA CYS A 487 -4.75 -16.49 -16.63
C CYS A 487 -4.50 -17.01 -18.05
N TRP A 488 -3.23 -17.23 -18.40
CA TRP A 488 -2.82 -17.75 -19.71
C TRP A 488 -1.63 -18.71 -19.63
N ASN A 489 -1.65 -19.82 -20.37
CA ASN A 489 -0.65 -20.87 -20.26
C ASN A 489 -0.49 -21.34 -18.79
N THR A 490 -1.64 -21.62 -18.16
CA THR A 490 -1.72 -22.08 -16.77
C THR A 490 -2.46 -23.40 -16.61
N GLY A 491 -2.34 -24.01 -15.43
CA GLY A 491 -3.07 -25.21 -15.03
C GLY A 491 -4.46 -24.92 -14.46
N ASN A 492 -4.84 -25.70 -13.45
CA ASN A 492 -6.19 -25.76 -12.88
C ASN A 492 -6.40 -24.73 -11.77
N PHE A 493 -7.65 -24.45 -11.42
CA PHE A 493 -7.93 -24.03 -10.05
C PHE A 493 -8.14 -25.28 -9.20
N ALA A 494 -7.17 -25.60 -8.35
CA ALA A 494 -7.19 -26.79 -7.51
C ALA A 494 -6.77 -26.46 -6.07
N THR A 495 -6.89 -27.45 -5.19
CA THR A 495 -6.48 -27.36 -3.80
C THR A 495 -5.74 -28.63 -3.37
N PHE A 496 -4.84 -28.53 -2.38
CA PHE A 496 -4.29 -29.67 -1.66
C PHE A 496 -4.88 -29.72 -0.27
N ASP A 497 -5.15 -30.91 0.25
CA ASP A 497 -5.60 -31.09 1.62
C ASP A 497 -4.71 -32.08 2.38
N HIS A 498 -3.85 -31.54 3.23
CA HIS A 498 -3.05 -32.35 4.15
C HIS A 498 -3.84 -32.71 5.41
N SER A 499 -4.80 -31.88 5.78
CA SER A 499 -5.59 -32.03 7.01
C SER A 499 -6.66 -33.11 6.89
N LYS A 500 -7.03 -33.48 5.66
CA LYS A 500 -8.16 -34.36 5.30
C LYS A 500 -9.52 -33.84 5.81
N ARG A 501 -9.61 -32.53 6.08
CA ARG A 501 -10.85 -31.86 6.54
C ARG A 501 -11.72 -31.43 5.37
N ASN A 502 -11.13 -31.22 4.20
CA ASN A 502 -11.78 -30.73 3.00
C ASN A 502 -12.61 -29.45 3.26
N ASP A 503 -12.03 -28.46 3.94
CA ASP A 503 -12.73 -27.30 4.51
C ASP A 503 -12.19 -25.96 3.95
N LEU A 504 -12.72 -25.57 2.79
CA LEU A 504 -12.60 -24.23 2.19
C LEU A 504 -13.82 -23.34 2.48
N PHE A 505 -14.26 -23.24 3.73
CA PHE A 505 -15.52 -22.56 4.06
C PHE A 505 -15.53 -21.09 3.64
N ALA A 506 -16.67 -20.66 3.08
CA ALA A 506 -16.92 -19.31 2.57
C ALA A 506 -15.91 -18.80 1.51
N CYS A 507 -15.06 -19.67 0.96
CA CYS A 507 -14.21 -19.34 -0.18
C CYS A 507 -15.03 -19.25 -1.48
N ARG A 508 -14.65 -18.33 -2.37
CA ARG A 508 -15.36 -18.05 -3.63
C ARG A 508 -14.41 -17.83 -4.80
N TYR A 509 -14.78 -18.38 -5.96
CA TYR A 509 -14.05 -18.25 -7.22
C TYR A 509 -15.00 -17.85 -8.34
N PHE A 510 -14.88 -16.63 -8.89
CA PHE A 510 -15.82 -16.14 -9.91
C PHE A 510 -15.22 -15.16 -10.91
N HIS A 511 -15.80 -15.02 -12.09
CA HIS A 511 -15.34 -14.08 -13.14
C HIS A 511 -13.88 -14.24 -13.62
N ASN A 512 -13.23 -15.36 -13.34
CA ASN A 512 -11.85 -15.61 -13.77
C ASN A 512 -11.80 -16.19 -15.19
N VAL A 513 -10.68 -15.94 -15.89
CA VAL A 513 -10.33 -16.57 -17.18
C VAL A 513 -9.09 -17.44 -16.97
N TYR A 514 -9.10 -18.70 -17.42
CA TYR A 514 -8.01 -19.65 -17.19
C TYR A 514 -8.07 -20.86 -18.15
N ASN A 515 -6.97 -21.62 -18.26
CA ASN A 515 -6.87 -22.72 -19.24
C ASN A 515 -7.22 -24.12 -18.72
N GLY A 516 -7.13 -24.35 -17.41
CA GLY A 516 -7.39 -25.63 -16.78
C GLY A 516 -8.85 -25.82 -16.33
N GLN A 517 -9.08 -26.85 -15.52
CA GLN A 517 -10.38 -27.15 -14.91
C GLN A 517 -10.44 -26.66 -13.46
N SER A 518 -11.62 -26.72 -12.84
CA SER A 518 -11.80 -26.47 -11.41
C SER A 518 -11.91 -27.79 -10.65
N PHE A 519 -10.99 -28.02 -9.72
CA PHE A 519 -10.97 -29.15 -8.79
C PHE A 519 -11.06 -28.61 -7.35
N LEU A 520 -12.21 -28.04 -7.04
CA LEU A 520 -12.51 -27.45 -5.73
C LEU A 520 -13.61 -28.26 -5.03
N PRO A 521 -13.64 -28.28 -3.68
CA PRO A 521 -14.71 -28.93 -2.93
C PRO A 521 -16.09 -28.39 -3.28
N ALA A 522 -17.12 -29.24 -3.26
CA ALA A 522 -18.47 -28.91 -3.75
C ALA A 522 -19.14 -27.72 -3.03
N HIS A 523 -18.75 -27.42 -1.78
CA HIS A 523 -19.28 -26.30 -1.00
C HIS A 523 -18.59 -24.95 -1.30
N VAL A 524 -17.51 -24.94 -2.09
CA VAL A 524 -16.89 -23.70 -2.55
C VAL A 524 -17.77 -23.08 -3.63
N ALA A 525 -18.06 -21.78 -3.50
CA ALA A 525 -18.86 -21.10 -4.51
C ALA A 525 -18.01 -20.85 -5.76
N VAL A 526 -18.36 -21.51 -6.87
CA VAL A 526 -17.69 -21.37 -8.17
C VAL A 526 -18.72 -21.02 -9.22
N TYR A 527 -18.62 -19.84 -9.84
CA TYR A 527 -19.60 -19.39 -10.83
C TYR A 527 -19.03 -18.36 -11.80
N GLN A 528 -19.58 -18.31 -13.02
CA GLN A 528 -19.22 -17.30 -14.04
C GLN A 528 -17.71 -17.18 -14.33
N ASN A 529 -16.95 -18.26 -14.11
CA ASN A 529 -15.58 -18.38 -14.60
C ASN A 529 -15.62 -18.89 -16.04
N PHE A 530 -14.65 -18.47 -16.84
CA PHE A 530 -14.51 -18.87 -18.24
C PHE A 530 -13.22 -19.68 -18.41
N SER A 531 -13.38 -20.98 -18.59
CA SER A 531 -12.28 -21.92 -18.81
C SER A 531 -12.16 -22.27 -20.29
N THR A 532 -10.98 -22.08 -20.88
CA THR A 532 -10.70 -22.48 -22.27
C THR A 532 -9.22 -22.69 -22.53
N ARG A 533 -8.89 -23.68 -23.36
CA ARG A 533 -7.52 -23.89 -23.85
C ARG A 533 -7.17 -23.01 -25.06
N GLU A 534 -8.18 -22.43 -25.70
CA GLU A 534 -7.99 -21.56 -26.86
C GLU A 534 -7.47 -20.18 -26.45
N ASN A 535 -6.73 -19.53 -27.33
CA ASN A 535 -6.34 -18.14 -27.12
C ASN A 535 -7.55 -17.22 -27.23
N VAL A 536 -7.89 -16.56 -26.14
CA VAL A 536 -8.99 -15.60 -26.04
C VAL A 536 -8.54 -14.17 -25.76
N TYR A 537 -7.23 -13.94 -25.79
CA TYR A 537 -6.60 -12.66 -25.57
C TYR A 537 -6.17 -12.03 -26.90
N ARG A 538 -6.11 -10.70 -26.95
CA ARG A 538 -5.72 -9.96 -28.16
C ARG A 538 -4.30 -10.27 -28.63
N ASN A 539 -3.33 -10.22 -27.72
CA ASN A 539 -1.94 -10.54 -28.03
C ASN A 539 -1.14 -10.87 -26.75
N PRO A 540 -1.26 -12.10 -26.22
CA PRO A 540 -0.58 -12.49 -24.98
C PRO A 540 0.95 -12.46 -25.10
N ASP A 541 1.51 -12.70 -26.30
CA ASP A 541 2.96 -12.63 -26.54
C ASP A 541 3.51 -11.19 -26.38
N ALA A 542 2.68 -10.18 -26.68
CA ALA A 542 2.97 -8.77 -26.42
C ALA A 542 2.45 -8.28 -25.06
N GLN A 543 2.07 -9.20 -24.15
CA GLN A 543 1.48 -8.91 -22.84
C GLN A 543 0.15 -8.13 -22.89
N ASP A 544 -0.59 -8.21 -24.00
CA ASP A 544 -1.95 -7.67 -24.12
C ASP A 544 -2.98 -8.76 -23.81
N PHE A 545 -3.33 -8.85 -22.52
CA PHE A 545 -4.30 -9.80 -21.97
C PHE A 545 -5.73 -9.25 -21.92
N ARG A 546 -6.05 -8.23 -22.70
CA ARG A 546 -7.46 -7.86 -22.94
C ARG A 546 -8.12 -8.96 -23.77
N LEU A 547 -9.37 -9.27 -23.45
CA LEU A 547 -10.11 -10.30 -24.16
C LEU A 547 -10.44 -9.86 -25.60
N LEU A 548 -10.52 -10.85 -26.49
CA LEU A 548 -11.09 -10.67 -27.82
C LEU A 548 -12.55 -10.21 -27.69
N GLU A 549 -12.95 -9.28 -28.55
CA GLU A 549 -14.26 -8.62 -28.46
C GLU A 549 -15.45 -9.60 -28.40
N PRO A 550 -15.52 -10.67 -29.22
CA PRO A 550 -16.63 -11.64 -29.12
C PRO A 550 -16.70 -12.35 -27.77
N VAL A 551 -15.55 -12.66 -27.16
CA VAL A 551 -15.47 -13.33 -25.86
C VAL A 551 -15.96 -12.38 -24.76
N GLN A 552 -15.52 -11.12 -24.83
CA GLN A 552 -15.92 -10.08 -23.88
C GLN A 552 -17.42 -9.76 -23.96
N GLN A 553 -18.00 -9.74 -25.17
CA GLN A 553 -19.43 -9.52 -25.38
C GLN A 553 -20.28 -10.68 -24.85
N ALA A 554 -19.84 -11.94 -25.08
CA ALA A 554 -20.52 -13.12 -24.58
C ALA A 554 -20.41 -13.28 -23.05
N ASN A 555 -19.35 -12.75 -22.45
CA ASN A 555 -19.05 -12.88 -21.03
C ASN A 555 -18.68 -11.51 -20.44
N PRO A 556 -19.64 -10.61 -20.23
CA PRO A 556 -19.35 -9.29 -19.67
C PRO A 556 -18.84 -9.41 -18.24
N GLY A 557 -17.80 -8.63 -17.90
CA GLY A 557 -17.31 -8.51 -16.53
C GLY A 557 -16.35 -9.61 -16.06
N ILE A 558 -15.90 -10.52 -16.93
CA ILE A 558 -14.84 -11.49 -16.60
C ILE A 558 -13.44 -10.94 -16.91
N GLY A 559 -12.43 -11.52 -16.24
CA GLY A 559 -11.02 -11.21 -16.46
C GLY A 559 -10.56 -9.90 -15.79
N ALA A 560 -9.27 -9.61 -15.93
CA ALA A 560 -8.58 -8.56 -15.19
C ALA A 560 -8.76 -7.14 -15.76
N TYR A 561 -9.31 -7.05 -16.97
CA TYR A 561 -9.53 -5.78 -17.66
C TYR A 561 -11.03 -5.56 -17.84
N ALA A 562 -11.47 -4.33 -17.57
CA ALA A 562 -12.83 -3.93 -17.89
C ALA A 562 -13.05 -3.90 -19.40
N SER A 563 -14.29 -4.17 -19.84
CA SER A 563 -14.66 -4.07 -21.26
C SER A 563 -14.39 -2.66 -21.79
N GLY A 564 -13.57 -2.55 -22.84
CA GLY A 564 -13.17 -1.26 -23.43
C GLY A 564 -12.21 -0.42 -22.56
N GLY A 565 -11.71 -0.95 -21.45
CA GLY A 565 -10.76 -0.26 -20.57
C GLY A 565 -9.35 -0.17 -21.17
N GLU A 566 -8.62 0.87 -20.79
CA GLU A 566 -7.19 1.00 -21.08
C GLU A 566 -6.39 -0.07 -20.33
N PRO A 567 -5.34 -0.65 -20.95
CA PRO A 567 -4.48 -1.59 -20.26
C PRO A 567 -3.68 -0.85 -19.18
N TRP A 568 -3.73 -1.36 -17.95
CA TRP A 568 -2.81 -0.96 -16.91
C TRP A 568 -1.47 -1.71 -17.07
N ARG A 569 -0.40 -1.14 -16.49
CA ARG A 569 0.93 -1.76 -16.46
C ARG A 569 1.30 -2.12 -15.03
N ALA A 570 2.15 -3.13 -14.88
CA ALA A 570 2.74 -3.52 -13.61
C ALA A 570 4.27 -3.37 -13.68
N GLY A 571 4.91 -3.29 -12.52
CA GLY A 571 6.36 -3.15 -12.40
C GLY A 571 6.82 -1.72 -12.10
N CYS A 572 8.11 -1.57 -11.85
CA CYS A 572 8.71 -0.28 -11.57
C CYS A 572 8.96 0.52 -12.85
N HIS A 573 8.79 1.84 -12.76
CA HIS A 573 9.13 2.80 -13.80
C HIS A 573 10.19 3.76 -13.25
N PRO A 574 11.50 3.45 -13.45
CA PRO A 574 12.57 4.32 -12.99
C PRO A 574 12.39 5.75 -13.51
N GLY A 575 12.37 6.73 -12.60
CA GLY A 575 12.18 8.14 -12.95
C GLY A 575 10.72 8.60 -13.09
N ASN A 576 9.75 7.70 -12.99
CA ASN A 576 8.32 8.03 -12.97
C ASN A 576 7.56 7.21 -11.92
N PRO A 577 7.88 7.35 -10.62
CA PRO A 577 7.13 6.69 -9.57
C PRO A 577 5.66 7.16 -9.58
N PRO A 578 4.72 6.35 -9.05
CA PRO A 578 3.33 6.78 -8.95
C PRO A 578 3.25 8.04 -8.10
N ASP A 579 2.50 9.01 -8.61
CA ASP A 579 2.19 10.27 -7.92
C ASP A 579 0.65 10.37 -7.87
N PRO A 580 0.00 10.38 -6.68
CA PRO A 580 0.66 10.36 -5.39
C PRO A 580 1.18 8.93 -5.14
N LEU A 581 1.96 8.77 -4.08
CA LEU A 581 2.30 7.43 -3.64
C LEU A 581 1.04 6.70 -3.16
N PRO A 582 0.85 5.41 -3.54
CA PRO A 582 -0.25 4.60 -3.04
C PRO A 582 -0.25 4.49 -1.50
N GLU A 583 -1.46 4.47 -0.93
CA GLU A 583 -1.70 4.30 0.49
C GLU A 583 -2.69 3.15 0.71
N TYR A 584 -2.66 2.55 1.90
CA TYR A 584 -3.61 1.52 2.26
C TYR A 584 -4.92 2.17 2.68
N ALA A 585 -6.02 1.67 2.13
CA ALA A 585 -7.36 1.91 2.61
C ALA A 585 -8.05 0.56 2.79
N PRO A 586 -8.88 0.37 3.84
CA PRO A 586 -9.64 -0.86 4.00
C PRO A 586 -10.52 -1.12 2.77
N PRO A 587 -10.50 -2.33 2.21
CA PRO A 587 -11.35 -2.65 1.07
C PRO A 587 -12.82 -2.66 1.46
N ARG A 588 -13.69 -2.46 0.47
CA ARG A 588 -15.13 -2.69 0.61
C ARG A 588 -15.64 -3.51 -0.57
N ILE A 589 -15.39 -4.81 -0.49
CA ILE A 589 -15.65 -5.79 -1.55
C ILE A 589 -16.79 -6.71 -1.11
N ALA A 590 -17.69 -7.03 -2.03
CA ALA A 590 -18.75 -8.00 -1.78
C ALA A 590 -18.17 -9.33 -1.25
N TRP A 591 -18.89 -9.97 -0.33
CA TRP A 591 -18.50 -11.22 0.35
C TRP A 591 -17.25 -11.18 1.23
N MET A 592 -16.50 -10.07 1.30
CA MET A 592 -15.39 -9.96 2.24
C MET A 592 -15.91 -10.14 3.68
N ASN A 593 -15.08 -10.67 4.57
CA ASN A 593 -15.46 -10.81 5.97
C ASN A 593 -15.45 -9.43 6.63
N THR A 594 -16.60 -8.98 7.13
CA THR A 594 -16.73 -7.66 7.76
C THR A 594 -16.24 -7.63 9.20
N VAL A 595 -16.04 -8.79 9.80
CA VAL A 595 -15.56 -8.91 11.17
C VAL A 595 -14.07 -8.58 11.21
N ARG A 596 -13.73 -7.49 11.89
CA ARG A 596 -12.35 -7.08 12.14
C ARG A 596 -11.71 -8.06 13.12
N ASN A 597 -10.47 -8.47 12.85
CA ASN A 597 -9.71 -9.39 13.70
C ASN A 597 -10.50 -10.69 13.97
N ALA A 598 -11.09 -11.25 12.91
CA ALA A 598 -12.01 -12.38 12.93
C ALA A 598 -11.38 -13.69 13.45
N CYS A 599 -10.07 -13.84 13.21
CA CYS A 599 -9.27 -14.98 13.66
C CYS A 599 -8.38 -14.63 14.88
N PHE A 600 -8.54 -13.43 15.45
CA PHE A 600 -7.76 -12.94 16.60
C PHE A 600 -6.23 -12.85 16.38
N GLU A 601 -5.79 -12.78 15.12
CA GLU A 601 -4.38 -12.85 14.71
C GLU A 601 -3.58 -11.55 14.95
N PHE A 602 -4.25 -10.45 15.33
CA PHE A 602 -3.57 -9.17 15.63
C PHE A 602 -2.73 -9.24 16.93
N GLY A 603 -2.87 -10.30 17.72
CA GLY A 603 -2.20 -10.45 19.02
C GLY A 603 -2.80 -9.59 20.13
N THR A 604 -3.91 -8.90 19.85
CA THR A 604 -4.72 -8.14 20.79
C THR A 604 -6.21 -8.34 20.48
N LEU A 605 -7.10 -7.94 21.38
CA LEU A 605 -8.55 -7.90 21.13
C LEU A 605 -8.98 -6.64 20.34
N GLU A 606 -8.07 -6.03 19.57
CA GLU A 606 -8.42 -4.86 18.75
C GLU A 606 -9.65 -5.16 17.88
N GLY A 607 -10.63 -4.24 17.89
CA GLY A 607 -11.93 -4.40 17.23
C GLY A 607 -13.00 -5.07 18.09
N TRP A 608 -12.65 -5.66 19.24
CA TRP A 608 -13.57 -6.35 20.13
C TRP A 608 -13.64 -5.67 21.50
N THR A 609 -14.85 -5.39 21.97
CA THR A 609 -15.11 -4.85 23.30
C THR A 609 -15.40 -5.98 24.26
N THR A 610 -14.66 -6.07 25.37
CA THR A 610 -14.91 -7.08 26.41
C THR A 610 -16.18 -6.76 27.19
N THR A 611 -16.96 -7.78 27.52
CA THR A 611 -18.23 -7.66 28.24
C THR A 611 -18.27 -8.58 29.47
N ASP A 612 -19.30 -8.41 30.32
CA ASP A 612 -19.47 -9.16 31.56
C ASP A 612 -18.25 -9.07 32.50
N ALA A 613 -17.59 -10.18 32.86
CA ALA A 613 -16.42 -10.18 33.73
C ALA A 613 -15.22 -9.43 33.16
N GLY A 614 -15.17 -9.23 31.84
CA GLY A 614 -14.09 -8.51 31.17
C GLY A 614 -12.75 -9.24 31.23
N THR A 615 -12.78 -10.57 31.34
CA THR A 615 -11.58 -11.41 31.50
C THR A 615 -11.14 -12.10 30.21
N ALA A 616 -11.79 -11.77 29.09
CA ALA A 616 -11.48 -12.32 27.79
C ALA A 616 -10.02 -12.03 27.41
N GLN A 617 -9.34 -13.05 26.88
CA GLN A 617 -7.93 -12.99 26.52
C GLN A 617 -7.64 -13.85 25.29
N LEU A 618 -6.46 -13.67 24.70
CA LEU A 618 -5.99 -14.54 23.63
C LEU A 618 -5.14 -15.67 24.20
N THR A 619 -5.41 -16.88 23.74
CA THR A 619 -4.54 -18.05 23.98
C THR A 619 -3.88 -18.50 22.69
N LYS A 620 -2.82 -19.31 22.79
CA LYS A 620 -2.12 -19.85 21.62
C LYS A 620 -3.04 -20.83 20.88
N GLY A 621 -3.20 -20.62 19.58
CA GLY A 621 -3.90 -21.56 18.69
C GLY A 621 -3.13 -22.86 18.48
N ASN A 622 -3.78 -23.82 17.82
CA ASN A 622 -3.19 -25.13 17.50
C ASN A 622 -2.38 -25.13 16.20
N GLY A 623 -2.41 -24.06 15.42
CA GLY A 623 -1.66 -23.86 14.18
C GLY A 623 -1.82 -25.04 13.21
N TRP A 624 -0.70 -25.49 12.64
CA TRP A 624 -0.63 -26.60 11.68
C TRP A 624 -1.18 -27.94 12.20
N GLY A 625 -1.41 -28.11 13.51
CA GLY A 625 -2.14 -29.23 14.10
C GLY A 625 -1.78 -30.60 13.52
N ASN A 626 -0.49 -30.87 13.26
CA ASN A 626 0.00 -32.08 12.61
C ASN A 626 0.98 -32.79 13.56
N ALA A 627 0.67 -34.02 13.93
CA ALA A 627 1.54 -34.87 14.77
C ALA A 627 2.96 -35.09 14.18
N GLU A 628 3.16 -34.87 12.86
CA GLU A 628 4.47 -34.99 12.18
C GLU A 628 5.40 -33.77 12.34
N PHE A 629 4.88 -32.57 12.64
CA PHE A 629 5.67 -31.32 12.58
C PHE A 629 5.56 -30.41 13.83
N GLY A 630 4.77 -30.78 14.83
CA GLY A 630 4.68 -30.05 16.10
C GLY A 630 3.97 -30.87 17.17
N GLY A 631 4.54 -30.97 18.37
CA GLY A 631 4.21 -31.94 19.42
C GLY A 631 2.83 -31.87 20.08
N SER A 632 1.79 -31.29 19.48
CA SER A 632 0.41 -31.42 19.96
C SER A 632 -0.33 -32.50 19.18
N LYS A 633 -0.78 -33.56 19.87
CA LYS A 633 -1.50 -34.71 19.32
C LYS A 633 -2.96 -34.42 18.90
N GLU A 634 -3.39 -33.16 18.92
CA GLU A 634 -4.81 -32.79 18.75
C GLU A 634 -5.03 -32.13 17.37
N ASN A 635 -5.48 -32.93 16.40
CA ASN A 635 -5.94 -32.44 15.09
C ASN A 635 -7.30 -31.74 15.24
N HIS A 636 -7.34 -30.52 15.79
CA HIS A 636 -8.62 -29.81 15.93
C HIS A 636 -9.15 -29.29 14.59
N PRO A 637 -10.46 -29.41 14.30
CA PRO A 637 -11.02 -29.05 13.00
C PRO A 637 -11.05 -27.54 12.70
N THR A 638 -10.79 -26.67 13.70
CA THR A 638 -10.98 -25.22 13.61
C THR A 638 -10.00 -24.47 12.72
N GLY A 639 -8.79 -25.00 12.57
CA GLY A 639 -7.69 -24.25 11.97
C GLY A 639 -7.37 -22.96 12.72
N THR A 640 -7.31 -23.01 14.07
CA THR A 640 -6.88 -21.84 14.84
C THR A 640 -5.43 -21.54 14.51
N SER A 641 -5.15 -20.33 14.00
CA SER A 641 -3.85 -19.97 13.42
C SER A 641 -2.79 -19.77 14.52
N ARG A 642 -2.43 -18.53 14.85
CA ARG A 642 -1.49 -18.24 15.95
C ARG A 642 -2.22 -18.04 17.28
N PHE A 643 -3.42 -17.49 17.24
CA PHE A 643 -4.21 -17.14 18.41
C PHE A 643 -5.63 -17.69 18.34
N GLU A 644 -6.29 -17.78 19.49
CA GLU A 644 -7.72 -18.06 19.62
C GLU A 644 -8.28 -17.28 20.80
N LEU A 645 -9.56 -16.88 20.75
CA LEU A 645 -10.22 -16.22 21.86
C LEU A 645 -10.49 -17.22 22.99
N GLN A 646 -10.19 -16.83 24.22
CA GLN A 646 -10.62 -17.52 25.43
C GLN A 646 -11.43 -16.59 26.33
N LEU A 647 -12.64 -17.01 26.66
CA LEU A 647 -13.50 -16.40 27.67
C LEU A 647 -13.23 -17.06 29.03
N GLY A 648 -13.12 -16.25 30.08
CA GLY A 648 -12.76 -16.66 31.43
C GLY A 648 -13.89 -17.32 32.23
N PRO A 649 -13.63 -17.61 33.52
CA PRO A 649 -14.63 -18.14 34.46
C PRO A 649 -15.83 -17.21 34.64
N GLY A 650 -16.96 -17.77 35.08
CA GLY A 650 -18.21 -17.02 35.22
C GLY A 650 -18.79 -16.62 33.87
N ARG A 651 -19.63 -15.57 33.88
CA ARG A 651 -20.11 -14.96 32.63
C ARG A 651 -19.02 -14.02 32.11
N ASP A 652 -18.65 -14.20 30.84
CA ASP A 652 -17.62 -13.42 30.19
C ASP A 652 -17.93 -13.34 28.69
N GLY A 653 -17.43 -12.32 28.00
CA GLY A 653 -17.75 -12.17 26.58
C GLY A 653 -16.97 -11.08 25.87
N VAL A 654 -17.18 -11.03 24.56
CA VAL A 654 -16.73 -9.95 23.69
C VAL A 654 -17.84 -9.60 22.69
N GLU A 655 -17.90 -8.34 22.27
CA GLU A 655 -18.80 -7.89 21.21
C GLU A 655 -18.10 -6.94 20.23
N GLN A 656 -18.60 -6.88 18.99
CA GLN A 656 -18.11 -6.00 17.94
C GLN A 656 -19.30 -5.42 17.17
N VAL A 657 -19.27 -4.10 16.94
CA VAL A 657 -20.21 -3.42 16.06
C VAL A 657 -19.74 -3.57 14.62
N ILE A 658 -20.59 -4.13 13.78
CA ILE A 658 -20.36 -4.29 12.35
C ILE A 658 -21.15 -3.23 11.62
N GLU A 659 -20.46 -2.42 10.81
CA GLU A 659 -21.05 -1.35 10.01
C GLU A 659 -21.10 -1.70 8.52
N GLY A 660 -21.84 -0.90 7.75
CA GLY A 660 -21.89 -1.00 6.29
C GLY A 660 -22.73 -2.16 5.77
N LEU A 661 -23.56 -2.76 6.63
CA LEU A 661 -24.57 -3.76 6.24
C LEU A 661 -25.69 -3.08 5.44
N SER A 662 -26.37 -3.87 4.61
CA SER A 662 -27.51 -3.42 3.81
C SER A 662 -28.81 -3.62 4.59
N PRO A 663 -29.79 -2.70 4.53
CA PRO A 663 -31.13 -2.90 5.09
C PRO A 663 -31.87 -4.07 4.41
N ASP A 664 -32.84 -4.66 5.11
CA ASP A 664 -33.69 -5.77 4.64
C ASP A 664 -32.92 -6.94 4.00
N THR A 665 -31.69 -7.15 4.45
CA THR A 665 -30.76 -8.09 3.82
C THR A 665 -30.50 -9.27 4.76
N PRO A 666 -30.67 -10.52 4.29
CA PRO A 666 -30.39 -11.70 5.09
C PRO A 666 -28.89 -11.95 5.16
N TYR A 667 -28.39 -12.21 6.36
CA TYR A 667 -27.00 -12.49 6.68
C TYR A 667 -26.85 -13.81 7.43
N GLU A 668 -25.66 -14.39 7.33
CA GLU A 668 -25.27 -15.58 8.06
C GLU A 668 -23.98 -15.28 8.84
N LEU A 669 -24.11 -15.21 10.17
CA LEU A 669 -22.99 -15.08 11.10
C LEU A 669 -22.53 -16.49 11.51
N SER A 670 -21.24 -16.76 11.52
CA SER A 670 -20.70 -18.04 12.01
C SER A 670 -19.43 -17.86 12.84
N ALA A 671 -19.16 -18.83 13.71
CA ALA A 671 -17.93 -18.93 14.49
C ALA A 671 -17.68 -20.38 14.90
N TRP A 672 -16.41 -20.76 15.06
CA TRP A 672 -16.06 -22.01 15.74
C TRP A 672 -16.10 -21.79 17.24
N LEU A 673 -16.76 -22.70 17.97
CA LEU A 673 -16.94 -22.60 19.42
C LEU A 673 -16.58 -23.91 20.13
N ARG A 674 -16.07 -23.82 21.35
CA ARG A 674 -15.97 -24.94 22.31
C ARG A 674 -16.01 -24.44 23.75
N VAL A 675 -16.25 -25.35 24.69
CA VAL A 675 -16.19 -25.08 26.13
C VAL A 675 -15.29 -26.08 26.86
N SER A 676 -14.94 -25.83 28.12
CA SER A 676 -14.02 -26.68 28.88
C SER A 676 -14.68 -27.92 29.48
N GLY A 677 -16.01 -27.94 29.59
CA GLY A 677 -16.78 -29.03 30.18
C GLY A 677 -18.26 -28.93 29.83
N ALA A 678 -18.99 -30.03 29.98
CA ALA A 678 -20.39 -30.14 29.55
C ALA A 678 -21.36 -29.19 30.28
N ASP A 679 -21.01 -28.73 31.48
CA ASP A 679 -21.81 -27.78 32.26
C ASP A 679 -21.60 -26.31 31.83
N GLU A 680 -20.68 -26.06 30.90
CA GLU A 680 -20.39 -24.74 30.39
C GLU A 680 -21.14 -24.48 29.08
N THR A 681 -21.49 -23.23 28.80
CA THR A 681 -22.17 -22.85 27.56
C THR A 681 -21.64 -21.54 27.02
N ILE A 682 -21.32 -21.53 25.73
CA ILE A 682 -20.97 -20.34 24.95
C ILE A 682 -22.04 -20.08 23.90
N MET A 683 -22.27 -18.80 23.62
CA MET A 683 -23.29 -18.31 22.70
C MET A 683 -22.63 -17.42 21.65
N LEU A 684 -22.91 -17.72 20.38
CA LEU A 684 -22.74 -16.79 19.27
C LEU A 684 -24.05 -16.03 19.09
N GLY A 685 -24.00 -14.72 18.99
CA GLY A 685 -25.22 -13.93 18.81
C GLY A 685 -25.04 -12.65 18.03
N VAL A 686 -26.18 -12.11 17.58
CA VAL A 686 -26.29 -10.84 16.88
C VAL A 686 -27.51 -10.08 17.39
N LYS A 687 -27.32 -8.79 17.68
CA LYS A 687 -28.32 -7.86 18.20
C LYS A 687 -28.18 -6.50 17.52
N ASP A 688 -29.03 -5.54 17.88
CA ASP A 688 -29.00 -4.16 17.39
C ASP A 688 -29.12 -3.99 15.86
N HIS A 689 -29.63 -5.01 15.16
CA HIS A 689 -29.79 -5.03 13.71
C HIS A 689 -31.20 -4.65 13.24
N GLY A 690 -31.99 -3.98 14.09
CA GLY A 690 -33.36 -3.56 13.78
C GLY A 690 -34.42 -4.68 13.83
N MET A 691 -34.04 -5.90 14.20
CA MET A 691 -34.92 -7.05 14.43
C MET A 691 -34.55 -7.72 15.77
N PRO A 692 -35.39 -8.64 16.31
CA PRO A 692 -35.07 -9.35 17.56
C PRO A 692 -33.76 -10.12 17.48
N GLU A 693 -33.02 -10.11 18.60
CA GLU A 693 -31.75 -10.81 18.78
C GLU A 693 -31.83 -12.28 18.34
N GLN A 694 -30.81 -12.74 17.63
CA GLN A 694 -30.66 -14.12 17.19
C GLN A 694 -29.39 -14.73 17.79
N THR A 695 -29.48 -15.98 18.23
CA THR A 695 -28.38 -16.65 18.94
C THR A 695 -28.26 -18.13 18.60
N ALA A 696 -27.06 -18.68 18.78
CA ALA A 696 -26.78 -20.11 18.74
C ALA A 696 -25.88 -20.48 19.92
N ALA A 697 -26.35 -21.40 20.77
CA ALA A 697 -25.60 -21.90 21.93
C ALA A 697 -24.79 -23.17 21.59
N HIS A 698 -23.71 -23.38 22.32
CA HIS A 698 -22.86 -24.57 22.29
C HIS A 698 -22.36 -24.93 23.68
N SER A 699 -22.45 -26.21 24.04
CA SER A 699 -22.03 -26.76 25.34
C SER A 699 -21.07 -27.96 25.19
N GLY A 700 -20.54 -28.17 23.97
CA GLY A 700 -19.62 -29.27 23.68
C GLY A 700 -18.16 -28.90 23.91
N THR A 701 -17.36 -29.87 24.35
CA THR A 701 -15.91 -29.73 24.53
C THR A 701 -15.14 -29.77 23.21
N GLU A 702 -15.74 -30.40 22.20
CA GLU A 702 -15.23 -30.41 20.84
C GLU A 702 -15.56 -29.11 20.11
N TRP A 703 -14.61 -28.65 19.31
CA TRP A 703 -14.79 -27.52 18.43
C TRP A 703 -15.90 -27.78 17.41
N THR A 704 -16.90 -26.91 17.39
CA THR A 704 -18.05 -27.00 16.48
C THR A 704 -18.32 -25.63 15.87
N ARG A 705 -18.45 -25.57 14.54
CA ARG A 705 -18.90 -24.36 13.87
C ARG A 705 -20.39 -24.15 14.14
N LYS A 706 -20.76 -23.01 14.71
CA LYS A 706 -22.13 -22.56 14.87
C LYS A 706 -22.44 -21.45 13.89
N THR A 707 -23.72 -21.37 13.52
CA THR A 707 -24.23 -20.41 12.56
C THR A 707 -25.50 -19.78 13.11
N VAL A 708 -25.66 -18.48 12.89
CA VAL A 708 -26.84 -17.67 13.21
C VAL A 708 -27.27 -16.93 11.95
N ALA A 709 -28.45 -17.27 11.42
CA ALA A 709 -29.07 -16.52 10.34
C ALA A 709 -29.85 -15.33 10.92
N PHE A 710 -29.72 -14.16 10.33
CA PHE A 710 -30.49 -12.97 10.70
C PHE A 710 -30.82 -12.12 9.48
N THR A 711 -31.78 -11.21 9.60
CA THR A 711 -32.08 -10.20 8.57
C THR A 711 -32.02 -8.84 9.22
N THR A 712 -31.33 -7.89 8.59
CA THR A 712 -31.33 -6.49 9.03
C THR A 712 -32.72 -5.89 8.86
N GLY A 713 -33.12 -5.01 9.77
CA GLY A 713 -34.38 -4.28 9.65
C GLY A 713 -34.34 -3.23 8.51
N PRO A 714 -35.47 -2.57 8.21
CA PRO A 714 -35.64 -1.71 7.03
C PRO A 714 -34.75 -0.47 6.95
N GLN A 715 -34.14 -0.08 8.07
CA GLN A 715 -33.23 1.08 8.17
C GLN A 715 -31.87 0.68 8.78
N ALA A 716 -31.68 -0.60 9.08
CA ALA A 716 -30.49 -1.05 9.79
C ALA A 716 -29.32 -1.23 8.81
N THR A 717 -28.27 -0.43 9.02
CA THR A 717 -27.00 -0.52 8.27
C THR A 717 -25.84 -1.04 9.13
N ARG A 718 -26.17 -1.49 10.35
CA ARG A 718 -25.22 -2.02 11.33
C ARG A 718 -25.83 -3.14 12.17
N ALA A 719 -24.99 -3.94 12.81
CA ALA A 719 -25.38 -4.96 13.78
C ALA A 719 -24.28 -5.13 14.84
N THR A 720 -24.63 -5.50 16.07
CA THR A 720 -23.65 -5.88 17.10
C THR A 720 -23.57 -7.40 17.16
N ILE A 721 -22.41 -7.97 16.84
CA ILE A 721 -22.15 -9.41 17.01
C ILE A 721 -21.46 -9.66 18.34
N TYR A 722 -21.67 -10.82 18.96
CA TYR A 722 -21.02 -11.17 20.21
C TYR A 722 -20.73 -12.66 20.37
N LEU A 723 -19.75 -12.94 21.22
CA LEU A 723 -19.37 -14.25 21.71
C LEU A 723 -19.44 -14.18 23.24
N ARG A 724 -20.33 -14.95 23.87
CA ARG A 724 -20.60 -14.83 25.30
C ARG A 724 -20.68 -16.19 25.96
N LYS A 725 -19.87 -16.41 27.00
CA LYS A 725 -20.05 -17.51 27.94
C LYS A 725 -21.19 -17.16 28.88
N THR A 726 -22.26 -17.96 28.87
CA THR A 726 -23.50 -17.67 29.61
C THR A 726 -23.58 -18.41 30.94
N SER A 727 -22.85 -19.52 31.07
CA SER A 727 -22.77 -20.33 32.28
C SER A 727 -21.96 -19.64 33.38
N PRO A 728 -22.43 -19.63 34.65
CA PRO A 728 -21.73 -19.00 35.77
C PRO A 728 -20.58 -19.85 36.34
N GLY A 729 -20.32 -21.04 35.78
CA GLY A 729 -19.32 -21.99 36.25
C GLY A 729 -17.87 -21.51 36.10
N ASN A 730 -16.95 -22.22 36.74
CA ASN A 730 -15.52 -21.88 36.77
C ASN A 730 -14.75 -22.31 35.51
N GLY A 731 -15.40 -23.01 34.58
CA GLY A 731 -14.82 -23.41 33.31
C GLY A 731 -14.63 -22.22 32.36
N ARG A 732 -14.10 -22.52 31.17
CA ARG A 732 -13.75 -21.54 30.13
C ARG A 732 -14.46 -21.87 28.83
N ALA A 733 -14.50 -20.89 27.93
CA ALA A 733 -14.98 -21.10 26.58
C ALA A 733 -14.01 -20.51 25.56
N TRP A 734 -14.04 -21.02 24.33
CA TRP A 734 -13.18 -20.55 23.26
C TRP A 734 -13.98 -20.32 21.99
N ALA A 735 -13.51 -19.37 21.20
CA ALA A 735 -14.05 -19.06 19.89
C ALA A 735 -12.94 -18.69 18.90
N ASP A 736 -13.19 -18.95 17.62
CA ASP A 736 -12.31 -18.52 16.54
C ASP A 736 -13.03 -18.45 15.18
N ASN A 737 -12.36 -17.89 14.17
CA ASN A 737 -12.78 -17.87 12.77
C ASN A 737 -14.20 -17.29 12.60
N VAL A 738 -14.44 -16.12 13.20
CA VAL A 738 -15.73 -15.44 13.13
C VAL A 738 -15.95 -14.88 11.73
N THR A 739 -17.11 -15.19 11.13
CA THR A 739 -17.39 -14.87 9.74
C THR A 739 -18.73 -14.18 9.60
N LEU A 740 -18.73 -13.00 8.98
CA LEU A 740 -19.93 -12.30 8.52
C LEU A 740 -19.63 -11.60 7.17
N PRO A 741 -20.10 -12.14 6.02
CA PRO A 741 -19.82 -11.56 4.71
C PRO A 741 -20.60 -10.24 4.48
N LEU A 742 -19.96 -9.24 3.86
CA LEU A 742 -20.54 -7.89 3.63
C LEU A 742 -21.85 -7.89 2.81
N THR A 743 -21.92 -8.73 1.78
CA THR A 743 -23.09 -8.83 0.89
C THR A 743 -23.32 -10.30 0.53
N PRO A 744 -24.07 -11.06 1.34
CA PRO A 744 -24.18 -12.53 1.21
C PRO A 744 -25.02 -12.99 0.01
N LYS A 745 -25.79 -12.10 -0.63
CA LYS A 745 -26.60 -12.40 -1.84
C LYS A 745 -26.15 -11.56 -3.03
N GLU A 746 -26.09 -12.19 -4.20
CA GLU A 746 -26.01 -11.46 -5.46
C GLU A 746 -27.30 -10.68 -5.69
N THR A 747 -27.17 -9.36 -5.76
CA THR A 747 -28.20 -8.42 -6.19
C THR A 747 -27.64 -7.63 -7.38
N LYS A 748 -28.48 -6.93 -8.16
CA LYS A 748 -27.98 -6.03 -9.23
C LYS A 748 -26.98 -4.98 -8.71
N GLY A 749 -27.00 -4.63 -7.42
CA GLY A 749 -26.05 -3.72 -6.77
C GLY A 749 -24.68 -4.36 -6.44
N THR A 750 -24.59 -5.68 -6.38
CA THR A 750 -23.34 -6.41 -6.08
C THR A 750 -22.29 -6.19 -7.19
N GLN A 751 -22.69 -5.95 -8.43
CA GLN A 751 -21.78 -5.60 -9.53
C GLN A 751 -21.10 -4.23 -9.37
N GLN A 752 -21.73 -3.26 -8.68
CA GLN A 752 -21.12 -1.95 -8.42
C GLN A 752 -20.06 -1.99 -7.29
N ILE A 753 -20.21 -2.91 -6.33
CA ILE A 753 -19.31 -3.09 -5.18
C ILE A 753 -18.11 -4.02 -5.55
N MET A 754 -18.14 -4.63 -6.75
CA MET A 754 -17.01 -5.40 -7.30
C MET A 754 -15.97 -4.53 -8.02
N HIS A 755 -16.24 -3.24 -8.22
CA HIS A 755 -15.29 -2.28 -8.79
C HIS A 755 -14.77 -1.34 -7.69
N HIS A 756 -13.52 -1.55 -7.26
CA HIS A 756 -12.86 -0.58 -6.38
C HIS A 756 -12.66 0.73 -7.15
N THR A 757 -13.41 1.76 -6.79
CA THR A 757 -13.01 3.17 -6.95
C THR A 757 -13.98 4.02 -6.15
N ASP A 758 -13.69 4.22 -4.86
CA ASP A 758 -14.29 5.36 -4.16
C ASP A 758 -13.23 6.43 -3.92
N ARG A 759 -13.53 7.65 -4.38
CA ARG A 759 -12.66 8.83 -4.27
C ARG A 759 -12.53 9.34 -2.82
N SER A 760 -13.26 8.73 -1.90
CA SER A 760 -13.46 9.17 -0.52
C SER A 760 -12.21 9.10 0.36
N ASP A 761 -11.16 8.35 -0.01
CA ASP A 761 -9.98 8.07 0.85
C ASP A 761 -8.64 8.65 0.37
N LEU A 762 -8.62 9.54 -0.63
CA LEU A 762 -7.37 10.16 -1.10
C LEU A 762 -6.84 11.23 -0.12
N PRO A 763 -5.52 11.31 0.16
CA PRO A 763 -4.94 12.42 0.90
C PRO A 763 -5.29 13.76 0.25
N VAL A 764 -5.55 14.80 1.05
CA VAL A 764 -5.98 16.11 0.56
C VAL A 764 -5.02 16.72 -0.48
N VAL A 765 -3.72 16.44 -0.36
CA VAL A 765 -2.70 16.87 -1.33
C VAL A 765 -3.02 16.29 -2.72
N ARG A 766 -3.38 15.01 -2.80
CA ARG A 766 -3.79 14.39 -4.06
C ARG A 766 -5.09 14.99 -4.59
N LEU A 767 -6.06 15.22 -3.72
CA LEU A 767 -7.32 15.86 -4.13
C LEU A 767 -7.06 17.23 -4.76
N ARG A 768 -6.13 18.02 -4.20
CA ARG A 768 -5.71 19.33 -4.74
C ARG A 768 -5.02 19.21 -6.11
N GLU A 769 -4.14 18.22 -6.28
CA GLU A 769 -3.51 17.95 -7.58
C GLU A 769 -4.54 17.52 -8.64
N ASP A 770 -5.47 16.63 -8.28
CA ASP A 770 -6.53 16.17 -9.18
C ASP A 770 -7.50 17.30 -9.51
N PHE A 771 -7.76 18.21 -8.57
CA PHE A 771 -8.46 19.46 -8.85
C PHE A 771 -7.70 20.30 -9.88
N LEU A 772 -6.40 20.52 -9.69
CA LEU A 772 -5.57 21.31 -10.62
C LEU A 772 -5.43 20.69 -12.02
N LYS A 773 -5.71 19.39 -12.19
CA LYS A 773 -5.78 18.74 -13.51
C LYS A 773 -7.06 19.10 -14.28
N LEU A 774 -8.09 19.62 -13.61
CA LEU A 774 -9.34 20.00 -14.26
C LEU A 774 -9.20 21.25 -15.12
N LYS A 775 -8.31 22.17 -14.74
CA LYS A 775 -7.89 23.39 -15.46
C LYS A 775 -8.99 24.42 -15.69
N PHE A 776 -10.21 24.01 -16.05
CA PHE A 776 -11.27 24.89 -16.52
C PHE A 776 -12.66 24.43 -16.05
N GLY A 777 -13.39 25.34 -15.40
CA GLY A 777 -14.75 25.09 -14.91
C GLY A 777 -15.73 26.22 -15.21
N MET A 778 -17.03 25.93 -15.09
CA MET A 778 -18.13 26.89 -15.18
C MET A 778 -18.58 27.35 -13.80
N PHE A 779 -18.82 28.64 -13.61
CA PHE A 779 -19.55 29.18 -12.46
C PHE A 779 -20.94 29.62 -12.90
N LEU A 780 -21.97 29.31 -12.12
CA LEU A 780 -23.36 29.70 -12.38
C LEU A 780 -23.89 30.47 -11.19
N HIS A 781 -23.98 31.80 -11.32
CA HIS A 781 -24.71 32.65 -10.39
C HIS A 781 -26.15 32.81 -10.87
N PHE A 782 -27.05 32.11 -10.20
CA PHE A 782 -28.48 32.15 -10.44
C PHE A 782 -29.21 31.99 -9.11
N ASN A 783 -30.03 32.97 -8.73
CA ASN A 783 -30.79 33.00 -7.48
C ASN A 783 -31.75 34.23 -7.53
N LEU A 784 -32.36 34.64 -6.40
CA LEU A 784 -33.26 35.81 -6.31
C LEU A 784 -32.65 37.10 -6.87
N GLU A 785 -31.34 37.26 -6.75
CA GLU A 785 -30.52 38.31 -7.33
C GLU A 785 -30.81 38.51 -8.84
N THR A 786 -30.99 37.42 -9.60
CA THR A 786 -31.35 37.47 -11.02
C THR A 786 -32.67 38.20 -11.26
N TYR A 787 -33.68 37.97 -10.41
CA TYR A 787 -35.01 38.55 -10.57
C TYR A 787 -35.06 40.01 -10.14
N LYS A 788 -34.24 40.37 -9.15
CA LYS A 788 -34.08 41.74 -8.67
C LYS A 788 -33.13 42.57 -9.54
N GLY A 789 -32.37 41.94 -10.43
CA GLY A 789 -31.44 42.63 -11.33
C GLY A 789 -30.29 43.28 -10.57
N VAL A 790 -29.84 42.64 -9.48
CA VAL A 790 -28.74 43.12 -8.62
C VAL A 790 -27.76 42.00 -8.36
N GLN A 791 -26.51 42.35 -8.04
CA GLN A 791 -25.47 41.38 -7.71
C GLN A 791 -25.54 40.92 -6.24
N TRP A 792 -26.05 41.80 -5.38
CA TRP A 792 -26.25 41.55 -3.95
C TRP A 792 -27.62 42.10 -3.56
N VAL A 793 -28.53 41.19 -3.20
CA VAL A 793 -29.85 41.55 -2.68
C VAL A 793 -29.73 42.06 -1.25
N ALA A 794 -30.52 43.08 -0.90
CA ALA A 794 -30.68 43.56 0.47
C ALA A 794 -31.99 43.04 1.06
N GLY A 795 -31.92 42.41 2.24
CA GLY A 795 -33.08 41.86 2.94
C GLY A 795 -33.61 40.53 2.39
N TYR A 796 -34.75 40.11 2.94
CA TYR A 796 -35.43 38.84 2.60
C TYR A 796 -36.61 39.13 1.67
N HIS A 797 -36.40 38.92 0.38
CA HIS A 797 -37.44 39.07 -0.63
C HIS A 797 -38.47 37.93 -0.55
N SER A 798 -39.61 38.09 -1.21
CA SER A 798 -40.62 37.04 -1.19
C SER A 798 -40.12 35.83 -1.97
N PRO A 799 -40.30 34.57 -1.51
CA PRO A 799 -40.08 33.38 -2.34
C PRO A 799 -40.82 33.46 -3.70
N ALA A 800 -41.93 34.22 -3.76
CA ALA A 800 -42.67 34.48 -4.98
C ALA A 800 -41.87 35.21 -6.08
N ASP A 801 -40.79 35.87 -5.69
CA ASP A 801 -39.91 36.59 -6.62
C ASP A 801 -39.03 35.65 -7.45
N PHE A 802 -38.80 34.41 -7.00
CA PHE A 802 -38.10 33.38 -7.78
C PHE A 802 -39.08 32.75 -8.78
N ASN A 803 -39.23 33.36 -9.94
CA ASN A 803 -40.23 32.93 -10.93
C ASN A 803 -39.63 32.81 -12.35
N PRO A 804 -39.10 31.63 -12.71
CA PRO A 804 -38.54 31.41 -14.04
C PRO A 804 -39.59 31.34 -15.16
N GLY A 805 -40.89 31.33 -14.82
CA GLY A 805 -41.99 31.21 -15.79
C GLY A 805 -42.13 29.82 -16.42
N GLY A 806 -41.35 28.83 -15.97
CA GLY A 806 -41.35 27.47 -16.49
C GLY A 806 -40.20 26.62 -15.93
N PRO A 807 -40.00 25.40 -16.45
CA PRO A 807 -38.86 24.56 -16.09
C PRO A 807 -37.54 25.20 -16.55
N ILE A 808 -36.49 24.95 -15.78
CA ILE A 808 -35.13 25.41 -16.08
C ILE A 808 -34.37 24.26 -16.73
N ASP A 809 -33.71 24.53 -17.86
CA ASP A 809 -32.97 23.52 -18.61
C ASP A 809 -31.51 23.45 -18.15
N THR A 810 -31.25 22.69 -17.09
CA THR A 810 -29.90 22.46 -16.57
C THR A 810 -29.04 21.59 -17.51
N ASP A 811 -29.66 20.85 -18.42
CA ASP A 811 -28.97 20.10 -19.47
C ASP A 811 -28.29 21.06 -20.45
N ALA A 812 -28.96 22.14 -20.86
CA ALA A 812 -28.37 23.18 -21.69
C ALA A 812 -27.13 23.83 -21.05
N TRP A 813 -27.12 24.01 -19.73
CA TRP A 813 -25.94 24.51 -19.00
C TRP A 813 -24.77 23.53 -19.09
N ALA A 814 -25.03 22.24 -18.87
CA ALA A 814 -24.03 21.19 -18.95
C ALA A 814 -23.47 21.03 -20.38
N GLU A 815 -24.32 21.13 -21.40
CA GLU A 815 -23.90 21.10 -22.81
C GLU A 815 -23.00 22.29 -23.16
N ALA A 816 -23.33 23.49 -22.69
CA ALA A 816 -22.50 24.67 -22.90
C ALA A 816 -21.11 24.51 -22.23
N ALA A 817 -21.06 23.97 -21.01
CA ALA A 817 -19.80 23.67 -20.33
C ALA A 817 -18.95 22.64 -21.09
N LYS A 818 -19.56 21.53 -21.56
CA LYS A 818 -18.87 20.53 -22.39
C LYS A 818 -18.34 21.12 -23.67
N ALA A 819 -19.15 21.95 -24.34
CA ALA A 819 -18.77 22.58 -25.60
C ALA A 819 -17.55 23.51 -25.44
N ALA A 820 -17.38 24.15 -24.28
CA ALA A 820 -16.22 24.97 -23.95
C ALA A 820 -14.98 24.16 -23.50
N GLY A 821 -15.10 22.84 -23.33
CA GLY A 821 -14.01 21.99 -22.81
C GLY A 821 -13.85 22.02 -21.28
N MET A 822 -14.82 22.58 -20.55
CA MET A 822 -14.81 22.60 -19.09
C MET A 822 -14.97 21.18 -18.53
N GLN A 823 -14.40 20.94 -17.35
CA GLN A 823 -14.39 19.63 -16.69
C GLN A 823 -15.29 19.56 -15.45
N TYR A 824 -15.74 20.72 -14.95
CA TYR A 824 -16.58 20.84 -13.77
C TYR A 824 -17.42 22.12 -13.80
N ALA A 825 -18.47 22.18 -12.97
CA ALA A 825 -19.27 23.38 -12.79
C ALA A 825 -19.63 23.62 -11.32
N VAL A 826 -19.82 24.88 -10.93
CA VAL A 826 -20.20 25.33 -9.57
C VAL A 826 -21.48 26.16 -9.66
N LEU A 827 -22.53 25.76 -8.93
CA LEU A 827 -23.82 26.47 -8.86
C LEU A 827 -24.00 27.16 -7.50
N THR A 828 -24.54 28.39 -7.48
CA THR A 828 -24.94 29.11 -6.27
C THR A 828 -26.14 28.48 -5.55
N ALA A 829 -25.92 27.36 -4.85
CA ALA A 829 -26.95 26.69 -4.06
C ALA A 829 -27.62 27.66 -3.06
N LYS A 830 -26.82 28.53 -2.43
CA LYS A 830 -27.27 29.66 -1.62
C LYS A 830 -26.35 30.86 -1.82
N HIS A 831 -26.90 32.03 -2.19
CA HIS A 831 -26.16 33.29 -2.29
C HIS A 831 -26.52 34.25 -1.12
N VAL A 832 -26.11 35.53 -1.18
CA VAL A 832 -26.34 36.51 -0.12
C VAL A 832 -27.81 36.81 0.16
N SER A 833 -28.75 36.48 -0.73
CA SER A 833 -30.18 36.55 -0.38
C SER A 833 -30.57 35.55 0.72
N GLY A 834 -29.81 34.45 0.87
CA GLY A 834 -30.12 33.36 1.78
C GLY A 834 -31.13 32.34 1.25
N PHE A 835 -31.68 32.56 0.04
CA PHE A 835 -32.66 31.68 -0.58
C PHE A 835 -31.99 30.40 -1.11
N CYS A 836 -32.50 29.25 -0.68
CA CYS A 836 -31.93 27.95 -0.99
C CYS A 836 -32.53 27.40 -2.29
N LEU A 837 -31.68 26.97 -3.22
CA LEU A 837 -32.08 26.38 -4.51
C LEU A 837 -32.36 24.87 -4.45
N TRP A 838 -32.42 24.30 -3.24
CA TRP A 838 -32.77 22.92 -2.96
C TRP A 838 -33.85 22.88 -1.88
N ASP A 839 -34.53 21.74 -1.74
CA ASP A 839 -35.48 21.51 -0.65
C ASP A 839 -34.73 21.40 0.69
N SER A 840 -34.74 22.42 1.56
CA SER A 840 -33.94 22.39 2.79
C SER A 840 -34.76 21.98 4.01
N LYS A 841 -34.27 21.00 4.77
CA LYS A 841 -34.88 20.59 6.05
C LYS A 841 -34.70 21.62 7.17
N TYR A 842 -33.89 22.65 6.94
CA TYR A 842 -33.50 23.62 7.96
C TYR A 842 -34.11 25.01 7.79
N THR A 843 -34.68 25.34 6.64
CA THR A 843 -35.36 26.63 6.44
C THR A 843 -36.52 26.47 5.48
N ALA A 844 -37.59 27.23 5.69
CA ALA A 844 -38.67 27.34 4.70
C ALA A 844 -38.36 28.35 3.60
N TYR A 845 -37.17 29.00 3.61
CA TYR A 845 -36.77 29.96 2.59
C TYR A 845 -36.02 29.33 1.43
N ASP A 846 -36.77 28.54 0.68
CA ASP A 846 -36.22 27.77 -0.42
C ASP A 846 -37.18 27.69 -1.62
N VAL A 847 -36.71 27.04 -2.68
CA VAL A 847 -37.47 26.80 -3.91
C VAL A 847 -38.73 25.96 -3.71
N MET A 848 -38.85 25.23 -2.60
CA MET A 848 -40.01 24.41 -2.24
C MET A 848 -41.03 25.15 -1.37
N ASN A 849 -40.74 26.38 -0.94
CA ASN A 849 -41.71 27.22 -0.24
C ASN A 849 -43.01 27.34 -1.05
N PRO A 850 -44.21 27.13 -0.48
CA PRO A 850 -45.47 27.16 -1.23
C PRO A 850 -45.76 28.45 -2.02
N LYS A 851 -45.09 29.57 -1.70
CA LYS A 851 -45.21 30.84 -2.42
C LYS A 851 -44.26 30.95 -3.63
N CYS A 852 -43.25 30.10 -3.76
CA CYS A 852 -42.30 30.08 -4.87
C CYS A 852 -42.93 29.40 -6.10
N PRO A 853 -43.06 30.08 -7.27
CA PRO A 853 -43.67 29.47 -8.46
C PRO A 853 -42.90 28.29 -9.07
N TYR A 854 -41.60 28.14 -8.78
CA TYR A 854 -40.78 27.10 -9.42
C TYR A 854 -41.03 25.68 -8.86
N GLN A 855 -41.20 25.56 -7.54
CA GLN A 855 -41.56 24.30 -6.83
C GLN A 855 -40.71 23.07 -7.19
N GLN A 856 -39.42 23.26 -7.50
CA GLN A 856 -38.54 22.16 -7.89
C GLN A 856 -37.14 22.34 -7.29
N ASP A 857 -36.48 21.23 -6.97
CA ASP A 857 -35.10 21.23 -6.49
C ASP A 857 -34.12 21.45 -7.65
N LEU A 858 -33.63 22.68 -7.80
CA LEU A 858 -32.72 23.06 -8.89
C LEU A 858 -31.31 22.48 -8.70
N VAL A 859 -30.87 22.31 -7.44
CA VAL A 859 -29.57 21.67 -7.16
C VAL A 859 -29.59 20.21 -7.63
N ALA A 860 -30.67 19.47 -7.36
CA ALA A 860 -30.84 18.11 -7.83
C ALA A 860 -30.81 18.00 -9.37
N GLN A 861 -31.49 18.93 -10.07
CA GLN A 861 -31.46 18.99 -11.54
C GLN A 861 -30.07 19.26 -12.08
N PHE A 862 -29.37 20.25 -11.50
CA PHE A 862 -28.00 20.57 -11.84
C PHE A 862 -27.05 19.38 -11.64
N VAL A 863 -27.07 18.75 -10.45
CA VAL A 863 -26.25 17.57 -10.14
C VAL A 863 -26.49 16.47 -11.18
N LYS A 864 -27.76 16.19 -11.51
CA LYS A 864 -28.14 15.16 -12.49
C LYS A 864 -27.61 15.49 -13.89
N SER A 865 -27.78 16.72 -14.37
CA SER A 865 -27.37 17.15 -15.71
C SER A 865 -25.86 17.11 -15.92
N LEU A 866 -25.08 17.49 -14.90
CA LEU A 866 -23.62 17.52 -14.98
C LEU A 866 -23.05 16.09 -14.92
N THR A 867 -23.55 15.27 -14.00
CA THR A 867 -23.06 13.90 -13.83
C THR A 867 -23.36 13.00 -15.02
N SER A 868 -24.53 13.14 -15.65
CA SER A 868 -24.88 12.38 -16.87
C SER A 868 -23.96 12.65 -18.07
N ARG A 869 -23.19 13.75 -18.03
CA ARG A 869 -22.26 14.18 -19.09
C ARG A 869 -20.79 14.06 -18.71
N GLY A 870 -20.52 13.43 -17.57
CA GLY A 870 -19.18 13.21 -17.04
C GLY A 870 -18.50 14.48 -16.51
N LEU A 871 -19.25 15.55 -16.22
CA LEU A 871 -18.73 16.74 -15.57
C LEU A 871 -18.78 16.57 -14.06
N LYS A 872 -17.76 17.10 -13.37
CA LYS A 872 -17.74 17.11 -11.90
C LYS A 872 -18.61 18.25 -11.34
N VAL A 873 -19.18 18.02 -10.16
CA VAL A 873 -20.15 18.94 -9.53
C VAL A 873 -19.55 19.65 -8.33
N GLY A 874 -19.54 20.97 -8.34
CA GLY A 874 -19.28 21.80 -7.16
C GLY A 874 -20.52 22.61 -6.77
N LEU A 875 -20.61 22.99 -5.50
CA LEU A 875 -21.67 23.87 -5.01
C LEU A 875 -21.08 25.07 -4.30
N TYR A 876 -21.64 26.23 -4.59
CA TYR A 876 -21.34 27.47 -3.90
C TYR A 876 -22.31 27.69 -2.75
N TYR A 877 -21.76 28.10 -1.61
CA TYR A 877 -22.52 28.42 -0.41
C TYR A 877 -22.00 29.70 0.22
N CYS A 878 -22.86 30.71 0.32
CA CYS A 878 -22.53 31.97 0.99
C CYS A 878 -22.70 31.86 2.50
N TRP A 879 -21.61 32.09 3.23
CA TRP A 879 -21.61 32.20 4.68
C TRP A 879 -21.98 33.59 5.12
N ARG A 880 -22.69 33.67 6.23
CA ARG A 880 -22.96 34.94 6.88
C ARG A 880 -21.74 35.45 7.63
N HIS A 881 -20.99 36.36 7.02
CA HIS A 881 -19.85 37.05 7.62
C HIS A 881 -20.24 38.15 8.64
N PRO A 882 -19.59 38.25 9.82
CA PRO A 882 -19.77 39.35 10.76
C PRO A 882 -19.52 40.73 10.14
N GLY A 883 -18.62 40.79 9.15
CA GLY A 883 -18.29 41.99 8.40
C GLY A 883 -19.37 42.51 7.45
N PHE A 884 -20.49 41.79 7.26
CA PHE A 884 -21.66 42.34 6.57
C PHE A 884 -22.30 43.46 7.42
N ALA A 885 -21.90 44.71 7.17
CA ALA A 885 -22.47 45.92 7.79
C ALA A 885 -23.42 46.66 6.82
N GLY A 886 -24.36 47.44 7.37
CA GLY A 886 -25.26 48.31 6.59
C GLY A 886 -26.49 47.60 5.97
N PRO A 887 -27.03 48.07 4.82
CA PRO A 887 -28.26 47.52 4.21
C PRO A 887 -28.12 46.07 3.71
N TYR A 888 -26.89 45.52 3.67
CA TYR A 888 -26.60 44.11 3.43
C TYR A 888 -26.79 43.27 4.69
N LYS A 889 -27.80 43.59 5.51
CA LYS A 889 -28.39 42.64 6.46
C LYS A 889 -29.08 41.55 5.63
N VAL A 890 -28.24 40.70 5.05
CA VAL A 890 -28.57 39.37 4.57
C VAL A 890 -29.32 38.69 5.72
N LEU A 891 -30.20 37.74 5.42
CA LEU A 891 -30.33 36.44 6.10
C LEU A 891 -31.78 35.95 6.09
N PRO A 892 -31.97 34.62 6.00
CA PRO A 892 -33.20 34.00 6.47
C PRO A 892 -33.29 34.16 8.01
N PRO A 893 -34.50 34.09 8.60
CA PRO A 893 -34.72 34.34 10.02
C PRO A 893 -33.76 33.57 10.96
N GLU A 894 -33.38 32.36 10.58
CA GLU A 894 -32.53 31.44 11.36
C GLU A 894 -31.06 31.87 11.45
N CYS A 895 -30.66 32.90 10.71
CA CYS A 895 -29.33 33.49 10.83
C CYS A 895 -29.32 34.98 11.16
N ASP A 896 -30.46 35.62 11.45
CA ASP A 896 -30.51 37.06 11.74
C ASP A 896 -29.64 37.44 12.97
N PRO A 897 -28.63 38.31 12.85
CA PRO A 897 -27.79 38.72 13.98
C PRO A 897 -28.54 39.51 15.05
N ALA A 898 -29.74 40.03 14.74
CA ALA A 898 -30.59 40.66 15.74
C ALA A 898 -31.23 39.65 16.69
N THR A 899 -31.35 38.38 16.28
CA THR A 899 -32.05 37.33 17.03
C THR A 899 -31.18 36.10 17.33
N HIS A 900 -30.06 35.92 16.63
CA HIS A 900 -29.17 34.78 16.75
C HIS A 900 -27.71 35.22 16.91
N SER A 901 -27.02 34.60 17.86
CA SER A 901 -25.57 34.76 18.06
C SER A 901 -24.77 34.20 16.88
N LEU A 902 -23.52 34.64 16.72
CA LEU A 902 -22.64 34.12 15.67
C LEU A 902 -22.46 32.58 15.72
N PRO A 903 -22.29 31.93 16.89
CA PRO A 903 -22.26 30.47 16.97
C PRO A 903 -23.54 29.78 16.49
N GLU A 904 -24.73 30.32 16.79
CA GLU A 904 -26.01 29.78 16.30
C GLU A 904 -26.11 29.87 14.78
N GLN A 905 -25.67 30.99 14.21
CA GLN A 905 -25.57 31.18 12.75
C GLN A 905 -24.59 30.19 12.11
N ILE A 906 -23.46 29.92 12.75
CA ILE A 906 -22.47 28.93 12.27
C ILE A 906 -23.07 27.54 12.25
N GLU A 907 -23.73 27.12 13.34
CA GLU A 907 -24.32 25.78 13.44
C GLU A 907 -25.48 25.57 12.47
N PHE A 908 -26.31 26.58 12.23
CA PHE A 908 -27.33 26.52 11.16
C PHE A 908 -26.69 26.28 9.78
N GLN A 909 -25.63 27.02 9.46
CA GLN A 909 -24.98 26.92 8.15
C GLN A 909 -24.24 25.59 7.97
N LYS A 910 -23.58 25.09 9.02
CA LYS A 910 -22.98 23.74 9.03
C LYS A 910 -24.03 22.65 8.77
N LYS A 911 -25.22 22.77 9.36
CA LYS A 911 -26.35 21.86 9.13
C LYS A 911 -26.80 21.87 7.67
N GLN A 912 -26.97 23.04 7.05
CA GLN A 912 -27.33 23.13 5.64
C GLN A 912 -26.26 22.57 4.69
N ILE A 913 -24.98 22.84 4.96
CA ILE A 913 -23.88 22.28 4.16
C ILE A 913 -23.82 20.76 4.32
N ALA A 914 -24.01 20.24 5.55
CA ALA A 914 -24.10 18.80 5.78
C ALA A 914 -25.27 18.18 5.00
N GLU A 915 -26.44 18.81 5.00
CA GLU A 915 -27.59 18.38 4.20
C GLU A 915 -27.28 18.34 2.70
N LEU A 916 -26.64 19.38 2.15
CA LEU A 916 -26.28 19.42 0.73
C LEU A 916 -25.34 18.28 0.35
N VAL A 917 -24.30 18.02 1.17
CA VAL A 917 -23.33 16.94 0.91
C VAL A 917 -23.97 15.57 1.09
N GLU A 918 -24.86 15.41 2.08
CA GLU A 918 -25.63 14.19 2.34
C GLU A 918 -26.60 13.89 1.17
N LYS A 919 -27.37 14.88 0.72
CA LYS A 919 -28.34 14.74 -0.38
C LYS A 919 -27.66 14.53 -1.74
N PHE A 920 -26.50 15.15 -1.95
CA PHE A 920 -25.80 15.15 -3.22
C PHE A 920 -24.37 14.61 -3.08
N PRO A 921 -24.20 13.28 -2.91
CA PRO A 921 -22.88 12.67 -2.74
C PRO A 921 -21.96 12.85 -3.96
N GLN A 922 -22.49 13.23 -5.12
CA GLN A 922 -21.69 13.50 -6.33
C GLN A 922 -20.92 14.84 -6.26
N VAL A 923 -21.27 15.73 -5.33
CA VAL A 923 -20.59 17.02 -5.12
C VAL A 923 -19.18 16.76 -4.63
N PHE A 924 -18.15 17.15 -5.39
CA PHE A 924 -16.74 16.91 -5.01
C PHE A 924 -16.05 18.15 -4.40
N TYR A 925 -16.67 19.33 -4.53
CA TYR A 925 -16.07 20.61 -4.20
C TYR A 925 -17.11 21.58 -3.61
N LEU A 926 -16.82 22.16 -2.44
CA LEU A 926 -17.58 23.25 -1.84
C LEU A 926 -16.85 24.58 -2.03
N TRP A 927 -17.52 25.55 -2.64
CA TRP A 927 -17.03 26.90 -2.80
C TRP A 927 -17.66 27.80 -1.74
N ASN A 928 -16.93 28.09 -0.66
CA ASN A 928 -17.47 28.83 0.49
C ASN A 928 -17.19 30.33 0.36
N ASP A 929 -18.23 31.13 0.19
CA ASP A 929 -18.11 32.58 0.16
C ASP A 929 -18.20 33.19 1.55
N GLY A 930 -17.25 34.07 1.91
CA GLY A 930 -17.23 34.73 3.21
C GLY A 930 -16.88 33.81 4.39
N LEU A 931 -16.32 32.62 4.16
CA LEU A 931 -15.81 31.75 5.21
C LEU A 931 -14.32 32.03 5.45
N ASP A 932 -13.99 32.58 6.61
CA ASP A 932 -12.63 32.90 7.03
C ASP A 932 -12.51 32.83 8.59
N PRO A 933 -11.34 33.13 9.19
CA PRO A 933 -11.11 33.03 10.64
C PRO A 933 -12.05 33.84 11.54
N ASP A 934 -12.72 34.88 11.04
CA ASP A 934 -13.70 35.64 11.82
C ASP A 934 -15.02 34.86 11.99
N ILE A 935 -15.25 33.86 11.14
CA ILE A 935 -16.33 32.86 11.27
C ILE A 935 -15.84 31.67 12.08
N MET A 936 -14.77 31.03 11.61
CA MET A 936 -14.32 29.75 12.15
C MET A 936 -12.81 29.63 11.93
N PRO A 937 -12.02 29.17 12.91
CA PRO A 937 -10.61 28.90 12.69
C PRO A 937 -10.40 27.88 11.57
N ALA A 938 -9.35 28.06 10.75
CA ALA A 938 -9.09 27.21 9.59
C ALA A 938 -9.04 25.71 9.92
N GLU A 939 -8.47 25.35 11.07
CA GLU A 939 -8.42 23.96 11.56
C GLU A 939 -9.81 23.38 11.82
N GLN A 940 -10.71 24.17 12.42
CA GLN A 940 -12.08 23.74 12.68
C GLN A 940 -12.90 23.67 11.40
N ALA A 941 -12.68 24.60 10.47
CA ALA A 941 -13.34 24.58 9.16
C ALA A 941 -12.90 23.37 8.34
N ALA A 942 -11.59 23.06 8.33
CA ALA A 942 -11.07 21.85 7.72
C ALA A 942 -11.61 20.59 8.38
N ALA A 943 -11.64 20.52 9.72
CA ALA A 943 -12.20 19.39 10.46
C ALA A 943 -13.70 19.20 10.14
N PHE A 944 -14.46 20.28 10.04
CA PHE A 944 -15.85 20.22 9.62
C PHE A 944 -15.99 19.63 8.21
N VAL A 945 -15.28 20.15 7.21
CA VAL A 945 -15.32 19.60 5.83
C VAL A 945 -14.93 18.12 5.80
N ARG A 946 -13.90 17.72 6.55
CA ARG A 946 -13.47 16.31 6.65
C ARG A 946 -14.51 15.43 7.33
N SER A 947 -15.22 15.95 8.33
CA SER A 947 -16.31 15.23 9.01
C SER A 947 -17.52 14.97 8.11
N LEU A 948 -17.74 15.83 7.09
CA LEU A 948 -18.80 15.60 6.09
C LEU A 948 -18.42 14.45 5.15
N ARG A 949 -17.19 14.50 4.61
CA ARG A 949 -16.60 13.41 3.83
C ARG A 949 -15.09 13.63 3.65
N PRO A 950 -14.22 12.62 3.83
CA PRO A 950 -12.77 12.84 3.72
C PRO A 950 -12.32 13.30 2.32
N GLY A 951 -12.93 12.76 1.26
CA GLY A 951 -12.67 13.12 -0.14
C GLY A 951 -13.29 14.44 -0.66
N LEU A 952 -13.87 15.28 0.19
CA LEU A 952 -14.50 16.56 -0.21
C LEU A 952 -13.49 17.71 -0.18
N LEU A 953 -13.30 18.40 -1.32
CA LEU A 953 -12.51 19.63 -1.36
C LEU A 953 -13.37 20.82 -0.92
N ALA A 954 -12.74 21.78 -0.25
CA ALA A 954 -13.36 23.06 0.02
C ALA A 954 -12.42 24.24 -0.25
N SER A 955 -12.95 25.32 -0.79
CA SER A 955 -12.30 26.63 -0.78
C SER A 955 -12.93 27.53 0.27
N GLY A 956 -12.18 28.54 0.72
CA GLY A 956 -12.72 29.66 1.48
C GLY A 956 -12.36 30.96 0.78
N ASN A 957 -13.38 31.67 0.33
CA ASN A 957 -13.24 32.97 -0.29
C ASN A 957 -13.32 34.04 0.79
N TRP A 958 -12.15 34.58 1.15
CA TRP A 958 -11.99 35.59 2.20
C TRP A 958 -12.96 36.76 2.05
N TRP A 959 -13.54 37.21 3.16
CA TRP A 959 -14.30 38.46 3.19
C TRP A 959 -13.38 39.66 2.93
N ASP A 960 -12.20 39.68 3.55
CA ASP A 960 -11.19 40.70 3.29
C ASP A 960 -10.56 40.53 1.90
N TRP A 961 -10.86 41.47 1.00
CA TRP A 961 -10.35 41.50 -0.38
C TRP A 961 -8.82 41.47 -0.48
N LYS A 962 -8.11 41.99 0.54
CA LYS A 962 -6.64 41.97 0.59
C LYS A 962 -6.08 40.56 0.81
N LYS A 963 -6.86 39.68 1.44
CA LYS A 963 -6.46 38.31 1.79
C LYS A 963 -6.88 37.26 0.76
N LYS A 964 -7.74 37.59 -0.20
CA LYS A 964 -8.09 36.65 -1.29
C LYS A 964 -6.82 36.10 -1.97
N GLY A 965 -6.77 34.80 -2.21
CA GLY A 965 -5.61 34.09 -2.75
C GLY A 965 -4.63 33.60 -1.68
N LEU A 966 -4.81 33.96 -0.41
CA LEU A 966 -4.13 33.29 0.69
C LEU A 966 -4.84 31.96 1.01
N PRO A 967 -4.10 30.90 1.35
CA PRO A 967 -4.70 29.62 1.72
C PRO A 967 -5.47 29.77 3.04
N TYR A 968 -6.68 29.21 3.08
CA TYR A 968 -7.52 29.12 4.26
C TYR A 968 -8.11 27.71 4.40
N LEU A 969 -8.62 27.16 3.30
CA LEU A 969 -8.98 25.74 3.15
C LEU A 969 -8.12 25.09 2.06
N ASP A 970 -8.66 24.12 1.32
CA ASP A 970 -7.90 23.28 0.40
C ASP A 970 -7.46 24.00 -0.87
N ILE A 971 -8.33 24.86 -1.38
CA ILE A 971 -8.14 25.63 -2.59
C ILE A 971 -8.18 27.12 -2.22
N ALA A 972 -7.11 27.85 -2.54
CA ALA A 972 -7.08 29.29 -2.40
C ALA A 972 -7.88 29.94 -3.54
N VAL A 973 -8.60 31.03 -3.27
CA VAL A 973 -9.50 31.65 -4.26
C VAL A 973 -9.13 33.10 -4.51
N THR A 974 -9.15 33.52 -5.78
CA THR A 974 -9.10 34.92 -6.18
C THR A 974 -10.25 35.28 -7.10
N GLU A 975 -10.82 36.46 -6.94
CA GLU A 975 -11.88 36.99 -7.81
C GLU A 975 -11.31 38.07 -8.74
N THR A 976 -11.59 37.96 -10.05
CA THR A 976 -11.26 38.97 -11.08
C THR A 976 -9.78 39.37 -11.15
N ARG A 977 -8.89 38.53 -10.60
CA ARG A 977 -7.44 38.73 -10.61
C ARG A 977 -6.72 37.40 -10.65
N HIS A 978 -5.59 37.34 -11.32
CA HIS A 978 -4.74 36.16 -11.25
C HIS A 978 -3.93 36.11 -9.95
N PHE A 979 -3.57 34.89 -9.56
CA PHE A 979 -2.47 34.66 -8.62
C PHE A 979 -1.15 35.25 -9.15
N PRO A 980 -0.16 35.53 -8.29
CA PRO A 980 1.18 35.93 -8.74
C PRO A 980 1.86 34.79 -9.51
N ALA A 981 2.84 35.11 -10.36
CA ALA A 981 3.59 34.09 -11.11
C ALA A 981 4.36 33.11 -10.20
N THR A 982 4.68 33.53 -8.97
CA THR A 982 5.35 32.75 -7.93
C THR A 982 4.37 31.93 -7.07
N ASN A 983 3.10 31.81 -7.46
CA ASN A 983 2.11 31.11 -6.66
C ASN A 983 2.43 29.62 -6.52
N ALA A 984 2.57 29.18 -5.27
CA ALA A 984 2.84 27.79 -4.93
C ALA A 984 1.62 27.07 -4.34
N VAL A 985 0.55 27.79 -3.99
CA VAL A 985 -0.65 27.17 -3.41
C VAL A 985 -1.65 26.74 -4.50
N PRO A 986 -2.32 25.59 -4.37
CA PRO A 986 -3.40 25.21 -5.27
C PRO A 986 -4.50 26.27 -5.28
N GLY A 987 -4.67 26.92 -6.43
CA GLY A 987 -5.56 28.05 -6.58
C GLY A 987 -6.75 27.80 -7.49
N GLU A 988 -7.75 28.64 -7.38
CA GLU A 988 -8.79 28.85 -8.37
C GLU A 988 -9.03 30.35 -8.51
N THR A 989 -9.03 30.84 -9.75
CA THR A 989 -9.36 32.23 -10.05
C THR A 989 -10.66 32.29 -10.82
N CYS A 990 -11.63 33.07 -10.32
CA CYS A 990 -12.95 33.19 -10.92
C CYS A 990 -13.16 34.54 -11.62
N TRP A 991 -13.78 34.50 -12.80
CA TRP A 991 -13.98 35.64 -13.69
C TRP A 991 -15.35 35.57 -14.33
N CYS A 992 -15.96 36.72 -14.65
CA CYS A 992 -17.22 36.75 -15.39
C CYS A 992 -16.96 36.67 -16.90
N LEU A 993 -17.76 35.87 -17.62
CA LEU A 993 -17.84 35.94 -19.08
C LEU A 993 -18.50 37.25 -19.51
N GLU A 994 -19.62 37.59 -18.88
CA GLU A 994 -20.33 38.87 -19.01
C GLU A 994 -19.69 39.94 -18.09
N LYS A 995 -20.33 41.09 -17.93
CA LYS A 995 -19.83 42.16 -17.03
C LYS A 995 -19.98 41.80 -15.55
N SER A 996 -20.98 40.99 -15.21
CA SER A 996 -21.43 40.78 -13.84
C SER A 996 -21.62 39.28 -13.52
N TRP A 997 -21.73 38.92 -12.23
CA TRP A 997 -21.92 37.53 -11.79
C TRP A 997 -23.32 37.03 -12.16
N PHE A 998 -24.35 37.72 -11.69
CA PHE A 998 -25.73 37.51 -12.15
C PHE A 998 -25.95 38.27 -13.45
N SER A 999 -26.76 37.70 -14.35
CA SER A 999 -26.99 38.29 -15.67
C SER A 999 -27.61 39.69 -15.54
N ASP A 1000 -26.97 40.65 -16.18
CA ASP A 1000 -27.44 42.04 -16.35
C ASP A 1000 -27.78 42.34 -17.82
N GLY A 1001 -27.76 41.30 -18.68
CA GLY A 1001 -27.99 41.41 -20.12
C GLY A 1001 -26.82 42.00 -20.90
N THR A 1002 -25.64 42.16 -20.29
CA THR A 1002 -24.44 42.59 -21.00
C THR A 1002 -23.87 41.48 -21.89
N GLY A 1003 -23.22 41.86 -22.99
CA GLY A 1003 -22.60 40.90 -23.91
C GLY A 1003 -21.35 40.22 -23.31
N PRO A 1004 -21.00 39.01 -23.80
CA PRO A 1004 -19.82 38.28 -23.34
C PRO A 1004 -18.52 38.92 -23.83
N LYS A 1005 -17.42 38.70 -23.08
CA LYS A 1005 -16.03 38.92 -23.56
C LYS A 1005 -15.72 38.01 -24.76
N SER A 1006 -14.68 38.31 -25.54
CA SER A 1006 -14.30 37.49 -26.68
C SER A 1006 -13.66 36.16 -26.25
N ALA A 1007 -13.74 35.14 -27.11
CA ALA A 1007 -13.15 33.82 -26.84
C ALA A 1007 -11.63 33.89 -26.64
N GLU A 1008 -10.93 34.75 -27.39
CA GLU A 1008 -9.48 34.95 -27.27
C GLU A 1008 -9.09 35.51 -25.91
N GLU A 1009 -9.88 36.46 -25.39
CA GLU A 1009 -9.67 37.00 -24.05
C GLU A 1009 -9.80 35.90 -22.99
N ILE A 1010 -10.87 35.10 -23.07
CA ILE A 1010 -11.09 33.98 -22.14
C ILE A 1010 -9.96 32.95 -22.19
N VAL A 1011 -9.54 32.53 -23.39
CA VAL A 1011 -8.43 31.58 -23.55
C VAL A 1011 -7.12 32.16 -23.00
N LYS A 1012 -6.87 33.47 -23.17
CA LYS A 1012 -5.70 34.14 -22.58
C LYS A 1012 -5.74 34.08 -21.06
N GLN A 1013 -6.86 34.41 -20.44
CA GLN A 1013 -7.04 34.38 -18.98
C GLN A 1013 -6.87 32.96 -18.44
N LEU A 1014 -7.48 31.97 -19.08
CA LEU A 1014 -7.36 30.54 -18.75
C LEU A 1014 -5.89 30.08 -18.78
N ARG A 1015 -5.13 30.44 -19.82
CA ARG A 1015 -3.71 30.08 -19.93
C ARG A 1015 -2.86 30.71 -18.83
N ILE A 1016 -3.15 31.95 -18.43
CA ILE A 1016 -2.45 32.62 -17.33
C ILE A 1016 -2.80 31.97 -15.99
N ALA A 1017 -4.06 31.61 -15.74
CA ALA A 1017 -4.44 30.89 -14.52
C ALA A 1017 -3.70 29.54 -14.42
N ASN A 1018 -3.77 28.74 -15.47
CA ASN A 1018 -3.16 27.41 -15.52
C ASN A 1018 -1.64 27.41 -15.39
N SER A 1019 -0.95 28.50 -15.77
CA SER A 1019 0.49 28.65 -15.57
C SER A 1019 0.89 29.08 -14.16
N ARG A 1020 -0.08 29.42 -13.29
CA ARG A 1020 0.14 29.95 -11.93
C ARG A 1020 -0.44 29.06 -10.85
N ASN A 1021 -0.35 27.74 -11.05
CA ASN A 1021 -0.85 26.71 -10.14
C ASN A 1021 -2.32 26.90 -9.74
N ALA A 1022 -3.15 27.37 -10.69
CA ALA A 1022 -4.56 27.65 -10.43
C ALA A 1022 -5.45 27.18 -11.58
N ASN A 1023 -6.66 26.73 -11.24
CA ASN A 1023 -7.74 26.55 -12.20
C ASN A 1023 -8.40 27.88 -12.55
N PHE A 1024 -9.02 27.93 -13.73
CA PHE A 1024 -9.86 29.05 -14.15
C PHE A 1024 -11.34 28.68 -14.05
N LEU A 1025 -12.10 29.47 -13.29
CA LEU A 1025 -13.54 29.27 -13.09
C LEU A 1025 -14.32 30.42 -13.76
N LEU A 1026 -14.93 30.15 -14.91
CA LEU A 1026 -15.58 31.18 -15.71
C LEU A 1026 -17.08 31.22 -15.41
N ASN A 1027 -17.54 32.35 -14.90
CA ASN A 1027 -18.94 32.59 -14.60
C ASN A 1027 -19.77 32.91 -15.84
N VAL A 1028 -20.96 32.31 -15.90
CA VAL A 1028 -21.98 32.56 -16.91
C VAL A 1028 -23.33 32.66 -16.18
N GLY A 1029 -23.92 33.85 -16.11
CA GLY A 1029 -25.18 34.07 -15.39
C GLY A 1029 -26.39 33.71 -16.27
N PRO A 1030 -27.25 32.76 -15.87
CA PRO A 1030 -28.52 32.55 -16.56
C PRO A 1030 -29.46 33.76 -16.43
N ASP A 1031 -30.31 33.96 -17.45
CA ASP A 1031 -31.36 34.98 -17.46
C ASP A 1031 -32.53 34.63 -16.53
N LYS A 1032 -33.57 35.47 -16.48
CA LYS A 1032 -34.74 35.26 -15.63
C LYS A 1032 -35.55 34.00 -15.97
N GLN A 1033 -35.34 33.36 -17.12
CA GLN A 1033 -35.95 32.09 -17.49
C GLN A 1033 -35.02 30.89 -17.25
N GLY A 1034 -33.84 31.13 -16.65
CA GLY A 1034 -32.82 30.11 -16.43
C GLY A 1034 -32.06 29.73 -17.70
N LYS A 1035 -32.08 30.56 -18.76
CA LYS A 1035 -31.36 30.30 -20.01
C LYS A 1035 -30.03 31.03 -20.04
N LEU A 1036 -29.00 30.39 -20.59
CA LEU A 1036 -27.77 31.09 -20.93
C LEU A 1036 -28.01 31.92 -22.20
N HIS A 1037 -27.51 33.16 -22.22
CA HIS A 1037 -27.62 34.01 -23.41
C HIS A 1037 -26.98 33.33 -24.62
N GLN A 1038 -27.65 33.39 -25.77
CA GLN A 1038 -27.18 32.71 -26.98
C GLN A 1038 -25.78 33.19 -27.41
N ALA A 1039 -25.48 34.47 -27.20
CA ALA A 1039 -24.15 35.02 -27.43
C ALA A 1039 -23.08 34.37 -26.53
N SER A 1040 -23.39 34.20 -25.23
CA SER A 1040 -22.50 33.53 -24.27
C SER A 1040 -22.27 32.06 -24.65
N VAL A 1041 -23.30 31.34 -25.11
CA VAL A 1041 -23.17 29.97 -25.62
C VAL A 1041 -22.30 29.91 -26.88
N THR A 1042 -22.42 30.89 -27.79
CA THR A 1042 -21.55 30.98 -28.98
C THR A 1042 -20.09 31.17 -28.60
N VAL A 1043 -19.78 32.12 -27.71
CA VAL A 1043 -18.41 32.35 -27.24
C VAL A 1043 -17.84 31.12 -26.53
N LEU A 1044 -18.63 30.42 -25.71
CA LEU A 1044 -18.20 29.18 -25.06
C LEU A 1044 -17.80 28.10 -26.09
N ARG A 1045 -18.53 27.96 -27.19
CA ARG A 1045 -18.16 27.04 -28.28
C ARG A 1045 -16.86 27.45 -28.97
N GLU A 1046 -16.69 28.75 -29.24
CA GLU A 1046 -15.47 29.30 -29.85
C GLU A 1046 -14.24 29.07 -28.94
N VAL A 1047 -14.38 29.26 -27.63
CA VAL A 1047 -13.34 28.90 -26.64
C VAL A 1047 -12.95 27.43 -26.77
N GLY A 1048 -13.94 26.52 -26.82
CA GLY A 1048 -13.69 25.09 -27.00
C GLY A 1048 -12.96 24.76 -28.31
N GLN A 1049 -13.28 25.45 -29.41
CA GLN A 1049 -12.59 25.30 -30.70
C GLN A 1049 -11.13 25.76 -30.64
N LEU A 1050 -10.87 26.93 -30.06
CA LEU A 1050 -9.51 27.47 -29.91
C LEU A 1050 -8.61 26.56 -29.05
N LEU A 1051 -9.16 25.93 -28.01
CA LEU A 1051 -8.42 24.99 -27.17
C LEU A 1051 -8.04 23.70 -27.92
N LYS A 1052 -8.91 23.19 -28.82
CA LYS A 1052 -8.62 22.00 -29.63
C LYS A 1052 -7.52 22.25 -30.67
N GLN A 1053 -7.59 23.36 -31.41
CA GLN A 1053 -6.59 23.70 -32.46
C GLN A 1053 -5.16 23.85 -31.92
N THR A 1054 -5.00 24.19 -30.64
CA THR A 1054 -3.68 24.34 -30.02
C THR A 1054 -3.05 22.98 -29.63
N THR A 1055 -3.87 21.92 -29.54
CA THR A 1055 -3.44 20.58 -29.09
C THR A 1055 -3.01 19.69 -30.27
N GLU A 1056 -3.53 19.93 -31.48
CA GLU A 1056 -3.16 19.19 -32.71
C GLU A 1056 -1.88 19.73 -33.38
N ASN A 1057 -1.39 20.90 -32.97
CA ASN A 1057 -0.16 21.53 -33.48
C ASN A 1057 1.05 21.36 -32.53
N LYS A 1058 0.98 20.42 -31.59
CA LYS A 1058 2.07 19.96 -30.72
C LYS A 1058 2.16 18.44 -30.82
#